data_AF-A0AAW0YY22-F1
#
_entry.id   AF-A0AAW0YY22-F1
#
_cell.length_a   1.000
_cell.length_b   1.000
_cell.length_c   1.000
_cell.angle_alpha   90.00
_cell.angle_beta   90.00
_cell.angle_gamma   90.00
#
_symmetry.space_group_name_H-M   'P 1'
#
loop_
_entity.id
_entity.type
_entity.pdbx_description
1 polymer ?
#
loop_
_entity_poly.entity_id
_entity_poly.type
_entity_poly.pdbx_seq_one_letter_code
_entity_poly.pdbx_strand_id
1 'polypeptide(L)'
;MHLSTTLTLGGLLFVLPATLGAATGIDAHPRRSRHVRHGQYARDVDSSSVASVIGAVNALQSGVARELADRSDKVGQALYVDGGAAAITTSTETVYVTQTVTQAFCPTQTAQDGAIQVSAASPSTLTSNGPTSNTFVASSSDPNPIDTFVSTSSTADSASSSDLASSSGPIDTFVSATSDSIQNGPISLTSTSSPVHDAGLITTSASLAAPTSIGSDQGGASTLTPTIPASTPQITETINPSTSSKTKLVFAHFMVGIVSTYQASDWAKDMNLAKSKGIDGFALNIGVDDYSQKQLDLAYSAAEQISGGFDLFISFDFNWYKISQTAEVATMLKRYVDKPNQLKVDGKPFVSSFIGDGFDWSAAASQVGQELYAVPYFQPTADNANNAGLSGLFSWAAWPGQLDNQPVNASMTDSRDQTYLGVTQPAGKTYMAPVSSWFSTHFGPEVSYSKNWVFKSETLWKDRWDEILSMGDQLDFLEIVTWNDYGESHYIGPVDTPHTDDGSSKWSKGLDHTAMLDFAVPYIKAFKAGQKEPIVEQDTLTYWHRPHLRSASCDATDICNAPPTGHDFLSDTVFVATMTKAGGTVKVISGSNAPFTQQVAAGVQMIEIPMGVGKQSFEFTTSGGGSVNGDSSIEVSADCWNGIYNFNYHSGTITTGA
;
A
#
# COMPACT_ATOMS: atom_id res chain seq x y z
N MET A 1 -3.58 -37.46 -50.45
CA MET A 1 -3.63 -38.88 -50.08
C MET A 1 -4.63 -39.02 -48.94
N HIS A 2 -5.51 -40.01 -49.07
CA HIS A 2 -6.60 -40.44 -48.17
C HIS A 2 -6.22 -40.52 -46.67
N LEU A 3 -7.12 -40.47 -45.68
CA LEU A 3 -8.39 -41.19 -45.52
C LEU A 3 -9.31 -40.55 -44.45
N SER A 4 -10.62 -40.75 -44.65
CA SER A 4 -11.77 -40.58 -43.73
C SER A 4 -11.61 -41.33 -42.38
N THR A 5 -12.33 -40.96 -41.32
CA THR A 5 -13.67 -41.56 -41.05
C THR A 5 -14.62 -40.69 -40.20
N THR A 6 -15.86 -40.65 -40.67
CA THR A 6 -17.11 -40.21 -40.04
C THR A 6 -17.65 -41.25 -39.06
N LEU A 7 -18.38 -40.84 -38.02
CA LEU A 7 -19.64 -41.51 -37.63
C LEU A 7 -20.54 -40.60 -36.78
N THR A 8 -21.78 -40.44 -37.24
CA THR A 8 -22.94 -39.81 -36.58
C THR A 8 -24.09 -40.82 -36.56
N LEU A 9 -24.88 -40.86 -35.48
CA LEU A 9 -26.36 -41.04 -35.43
C LEU A 9 -26.75 -41.01 -33.93
N GLY A 10 -27.63 -40.11 -33.44
CA GLY A 10 -29.10 -40.17 -33.55
C GLY A 10 -29.66 -41.19 -32.55
N GLY A 11 -30.54 -40.95 -31.58
CA GLY A 11 -31.51 -39.91 -31.21
C GLY A 11 -32.66 -40.64 -30.49
N LEU A 12 -33.35 -40.09 -29.47
CA LEU A 12 -34.78 -40.35 -29.18
C LEU A 12 -35.36 -39.50 -28.04
N LEU A 13 -36.64 -39.14 -28.23
CA LEU A 13 -37.61 -38.39 -27.43
C LEU A 13 -37.93 -38.94 -26.02
N PHE A 14 -38.41 -38.07 -25.11
CA PHE A 14 -39.73 -38.19 -24.44
C PHE A 14 -40.25 -36.84 -23.92
N VAL A 15 -41.58 -36.72 -23.81
CA VAL A 15 -42.39 -35.49 -23.72
C VAL A 15 -43.46 -35.63 -22.60
N LEU A 16 -43.63 -34.57 -21.77
CA LEU A 16 -44.82 -34.08 -20.98
C LEU A 16 -45.42 -34.91 -19.80
N PRO A 17 -46.35 -34.38 -18.95
CA PRO A 17 -46.69 -32.98 -18.54
C PRO A 17 -46.99 -32.75 -17.01
N ALA A 18 -47.43 -31.52 -16.70
CA ALA A 18 -47.79 -30.83 -15.44
C ALA A 18 -48.99 -31.33 -14.59
N THR A 19 -49.13 -30.80 -13.36
CA THR A 19 -50.34 -30.17 -12.70
C THR A 19 -50.08 -29.91 -11.19
N LEU A 20 -50.22 -28.69 -10.65
CA LEU A 20 -51.39 -28.01 -10.04
C LEU A 20 -51.88 -28.55 -8.68
N GLY A 21 -51.93 -27.68 -7.66
CA GLY A 21 -52.66 -27.91 -6.41
C GLY A 21 -52.43 -26.85 -5.31
N ALA A 22 -53.41 -25.97 -5.11
CA ALA A 22 -53.52 -24.99 -4.02
C ALA A 22 -54.60 -25.44 -3.00
N ALA A 23 -54.46 -25.10 -1.71
CA ALA A 23 -55.51 -24.93 -0.66
C ALA A 23 -54.81 -24.80 0.72
N THR A 24 -54.85 -23.69 1.49
CA THR A 24 -55.93 -23.09 2.35
C THR A 24 -56.39 -23.91 3.56
N GLY A 25 -56.40 -23.28 4.76
CA GLY A 25 -57.19 -23.63 5.95
C GLY A 25 -56.36 -23.98 7.20
N ILE A 26 -56.13 -23.09 8.19
CA ILE A 26 -57.00 -22.57 9.29
C ILE A 26 -57.03 -23.46 10.57
N ASP A 27 -57.01 -22.76 11.71
CA ASP A 27 -57.25 -23.12 13.14
C ASP A 27 -56.01 -23.38 14.03
N ALA A 28 -55.64 -22.49 14.98
CA ALA A 28 -56.28 -22.15 16.27
C ALA A 28 -56.31 -23.38 17.21
N HIS A 29 -55.80 -23.40 18.45
CA HIS A 29 -55.79 -22.42 19.53
C HIS A 29 -54.88 -22.93 20.70
N PRO A 30 -54.70 -22.17 21.81
CA PRO A 30 -53.55 -22.21 22.72
C PRO A 30 -53.77 -23.01 24.01
N ARG A 31 -52.70 -23.30 24.76
CA ARG A 31 -52.77 -23.40 26.24
C ARG A 31 -51.50 -22.90 26.95
N ARG A 32 -51.75 -21.97 27.89
CA ARG A 32 -50.93 -21.56 29.03
C ARG A 32 -50.63 -22.77 29.94
N SER A 33 -49.50 -22.77 30.68
CA SER A 33 -49.45 -22.31 32.09
C SER A 33 -48.13 -22.62 32.82
N ARG A 34 -47.60 -21.57 33.48
CA ARG A 34 -46.95 -21.49 34.82
C ARG A 34 -45.84 -22.45 35.28
N HIS A 35 -44.68 -21.82 35.49
CA HIS A 35 -43.82 -21.80 36.69
C HIS A 35 -44.25 -22.57 37.94
N VAL A 36 -43.32 -23.29 38.59
CA VAL A 36 -42.87 -23.17 40.01
C VAL A 36 -41.46 -23.78 40.15
N ARG A 37 -40.72 -23.32 41.18
CA ARG A 37 -39.28 -23.32 41.46
C ARG A 37 -38.95 -24.23 42.68
N HIS A 38 -37.66 -24.60 42.85
CA HIS A 38 -36.94 -25.21 44.00
C HIS A 38 -37.06 -26.74 44.21
N GLY A 39 -36.03 -27.50 44.60
CA GLY A 39 -34.69 -27.19 45.13
C GLY A 39 -33.75 -28.41 45.20
N GLN A 40 -32.55 -28.14 45.75
CA GLN A 40 -31.28 -28.89 45.83
C GLN A 40 -31.31 -30.39 46.20
N TYR A 41 -30.31 -31.15 45.71
CA TYR A 41 -29.40 -31.96 46.55
C TYR A 41 -28.11 -32.34 45.77
N ALA A 42 -26.98 -32.16 46.44
CA ALA A 42 -25.62 -32.48 45.98
C ALA A 42 -25.28 -33.97 46.17
N ARG A 43 -24.35 -34.48 45.35
CA ARG A 43 -23.41 -35.57 45.69
C ARG A 43 -22.09 -35.40 44.91
N ASP A 44 -21.00 -35.38 45.68
CA ASP A 44 -19.60 -35.43 45.27
C ASP A 44 -19.23 -36.74 44.57
N VAL A 45 -18.35 -36.67 43.55
CA VAL A 45 -17.29 -37.67 43.31
C VAL A 45 -16.06 -37.01 42.68
N ASP A 46 -15.04 -36.83 43.52
CA ASP A 46 -13.61 -37.10 43.35
C ASP A 46 -12.78 -36.51 42.18
N SER A 47 -11.94 -35.54 42.55
CA SER A 47 -10.87 -34.94 41.75
C SER A 47 -9.56 -35.68 41.98
N SER A 48 -9.30 -36.76 41.23
CA SER A 48 -7.97 -37.35 41.13
C SER A 48 -7.79 -38.19 39.85
N SER A 49 -7.52 -37.55 38.70
CA SER A 49 -6.89 -38.21 37.53
C SER A 49 -6.35 -37.29 36.43
N VAL A 50 -6.24 -35.97 36.62
CA VAL A 50 -5.70 -35.03 35.59
C VAL A 50 -4.33 -34.46 35.97
N ALA A 51 -3.55 -35.19 36.78
CA ALA A 51 -2.20 -34.78 37.17
C ALA A 51 -1.09 -35.74 36.72
N SER A 52 -1.37 -36.80 35.93
CA SER A 52 -0.34 -37.72 35.43
C SER A 52 -0.17 -37.76 33.90
N VAL A 53 -0.75 -36.82 33.16
CA VAL A 53 -0.59 -36.77 31.68
C VAL A 53 0.20 -35.54 31.19
N ILE A 54 0.38 -34.51 32.03
CA ILE A 54 1.14 -33.30 31.64
C ILE A 54 2.64 -33.43 31.98
N GLY A 55 3.04 -34.39 32.82
CA GLY A 55 4.44 -34.61 33.20
C GLY A 55 5.27 -35.47 32.22
N ALA A 56 4.64 -36.19 31.29
CA ALA A 56 5.34 -37.14 30.41
C ALA A 56 5.63 -36.58 29.00
N VAL A 57 5.00 -35.47 28.60
CA VAL A 57 5.21 -34.85 27.28
C VAL A 57 6.37 -33.85 27.32
N ASN A 58 6.64 -33.22 28.46
CA ASN A 58 7.73 -32.24 28.61
C ASN A 58 9.12 -32.84 28.88
N ALA A 59 9.25 -34.16 29.01
CA ALA A 59 10.53 -34.85 29.18
C ALA A 59 11.06 -35.52 27.89
N LEU A 60 10.34 -35.42 26.77
CA LEU A 60 10.72 -36.00 25.48
C LEU A 60 11.09 -34.97 24.40
N GLN A 61 11.00 -33.67 24.68
CA GLN A 61 11.36 -32.59 23.74
C GLN A 61 12.61 -31.80 24.11
N SER A 62 13.27 -32.09 25.24
CA SER A 62 14.48 -31.36 25.67
C SER A 62 15.79 -32.13 25.47
N GLY A 63 15.86 -33.08 24.53
CA GLY A 63 17.06 -33.92 24.43
C GLY A 63 17.24 -34.73 23.16
N VAL A 64 17.03 -34.19 21.95
CA VAL A 64 17.73 -34.62 20.72
C VAL A 64 17.73 -33.45 19.72
N ALA A 65 18.72 -32.57 19.80
CA ALA A 65 19.06 -31.63 18.72
C ALA A 65 20.53 -31.21 18.83
N ARG A 66 21.43 -32.19 18.93
CA ARG A 66 22.81 -32.07 18.49
C ARG A 66 23.12 -33.36 17.74
N GLU A 67 23.76 -33.20 16.60
CA GLU A 67 24.31 -34.25 15.74
C GLU A 67 23.33 -34.86 14.73
N LEU A 68 23.41 -34.36 13.48
CA LEU A 68 23.47 -35.12 12.22
C LEU A 68 23.12 -34.20 11.04
N ALA A 69 24.11 -33.40 10.62
CA ALA A 69 24.17 -32.82 9.29
C ALA A 69 25.55 -33.12 8.70
N ASP A 70 25.85 -34.40 8.51
CA ASP A 70 26.86 -34.85 7.55
C ASP A 70 26.59 -36.31 7.19
N ARG A 71 26.70 -36.62 5.88
CA ARG A 71 26.57 -37.95 5.23
C ARG A 71 25.14 -38.50 5.10
N SER A 72 24.73 -39.14 4.01
CA SER A 72 25.31 -39.42 2.69
C SER A 72 24.21 -40.04 1.82
N ASP A 73 24.31 -39.77 0.52
CA ASP A 73 24.01 -40.66 -0.61
C ASP A 73 23.50 -42.10 -0.35
N LYS A 74 22.45 -42.41 -1.13
CA LYS A 74 22.14 -43.66 -1.84
C LYS A 74 21.69 -44.93 -1.08
N VAL A 75 20.75 -45.58 -1.79
CA VAL A 75 20.41 -47.02 -1.87
C VAL A 75 19.29 -47.52 -0.97
N GLY A 76 18.22 -48.01 -1.61
CA GLY A 76 17.81 -49.40 -1.38
C GLY A 76 16.33 -49.68 -1.13
N GLN A 77 15.60 -49.94 -2.22
CA GLN A 77 14.47 -50.88 -2.40
C GLN A 77 14.00 -51.70 -1.18
N ALA A 78 12.68 -51.81 -0.99
CA ALA A 78 11.93 -53.07 -1.23
C ALA A 78 10.42 -52.84 -1.19
N LEU A 79 9.72 -53.63 -2.01
CA LEU A 79 8.30 -53.56 -2.38
C LEU A 79 7.39 -54.55 -1.61
N TYR A 80 6.07 -54.29 -1.68
CA TYR A 80 4.92 -55.23 -1.68
C TYR A 80 4.53 -55.89 -0.33
N VAL A 81 3.27 -56.09 0.10
CA VAL A 81 1.94 -56.25 -0.56
C VAL A 81 0.76 -55.89 0.41
N ASP A 82 -0.35 -55.44 -0.20
CA ASP A 82 -1.80 -55.67 0.08
C ASP A 82 -2.55 -55.16 1.33
N GLY A 83 -3.67 -54.47 1.02
CA GLY A 83 -4.97 -54.80 1.61
C GLY A 83 -5.68 -53.70 2.42
N GLY A 84 -6.78 -53.17 1.87
CA GLY A 84 -7.96 -52.80 2.68
C GLY A 84 -8.18 -51.31 2.93
N ALA A 85 -9.24 -50.77 2.34
CA ALA A 85 -9.76 -49.44 2.58
C ALA A 85 -10.35 -49.28 4.00
N ALA A 86 -9.98 -48.20 4.69
CA ALA A 86 -10.81 -47.51 5.67
C ALA A 86 -10.36 -46.04 5.73
N ALA A 87 -11.20 -45.14 5.23
CA ALA A 87 -11.01 -43.70 5.41
C ALA A 87 -11.23 -43.37 6.89
N ILE A 88 -10.14 -43.00 7.58
CA ILE A 88 -10.20 -42.34 8.89
C ILE A 88 -10.05 -40.86 8.61
N THR A 89 -11.15 -40.11 8.75
CA THR A 89 -11.13 -38.65 8.76
C THR A 89 -10.56 -38.20 10.10
N THR A 90 -9.27 -37.87 10.15
CA THR A 90 -8.69 -37.11 11.27
C THR A 90 -8.98 -35.62 11.06
N SER A 91 -9.85 -35.06 11.89
CA SER A 91 -9.96 -33.60 12.06
C SER A 91 -8.76 -33.13 12.88
N THR A 92 -7.80 -32.46 12.23
CA THR A 92 -6.75 -31.72 12.93
C THR A 92 -7.29 -30.33 13.24
N GLU A 93 -7.67 -30.11 14.50
CA GLU A 93 -8.00 -28.78 15.01
C GLU A 93 -6.67 -28.06 15.30
N THR A 94 -6.28 -27.15 14.41
CA THR A 94 -5.10 -26.29 14.63
C THR A 94 -5.51 -25.15 15.56
N VAL A 95 -5.20 -25.30 16.85
CA VAL A 95 -5.28 -24.21 17.83
C VAL A 95 -4.05 -23.33 17.65
N TYR A 96 -4.24 -22.11 17.13
CA TYR A 96 -3.18 -21.09 17.14
C TYR A 96 -3.12 -20.47 18.54
N VAL A 97 -2.02 -20.70 19.25
CA VAL A 97 -1.69 -19.97 20.47
C VAL A 97 -1.05 -18.66 20.06
N THR A 98 -1.77 -17.55 20.24
CA THR A 98 -1.21 -16.20 20.11
C THR A 98 -0.25 -15.98 21.26
N GLN A 99 1.05 -15.97 20.99
CA GLN A 99 2.05 -15.58 21.98
C GLN A 99 2.12 -14.05 22.00
N THR A 100 1.70 -13.42 23.10
CA THR A 100 1.91 -12.00 23.33
C THR A 100 3.40 -11.74 23.47
N VAL A 101 4.04 -11.22 22.42
CA VAL A 101 5.39 -10.68 22.53
C VAL A 101 5.28 -9.33 23.24
N THR A 102 5.91 -9.22 24.41
CA THR A 102 6.08 -7.95 25.11
C THR A 102 7.07 -7.12 24.30
N GLN A 103 6.58 -6.03 23.68
CA GLN A 103 7.42 -5.06 22.98
C GLN A 103 8.30 -4.31 23.98
N ALA A 104 9.53 -3.99 23.55
CA ALA A 104 10.41 -3.11 24.30
C ALA A 104 9.80 -1.71 24.36
N PHE A 105 9.39 -1.29 25.56
CA PHE A 105 9.00 0.09 25.82
C PHE A 105 10.20 1.01 25.59
N CYS A 106 9.97 2.17 24.95
CA CYS A 106 10.88 3.31 25.07
C CYS A 106 11.17 3.57 26.55
N PRO A 107 12.43 3.65 27.00
CA PRO A 107 12.73 3.88 28.40
C PRO A 107 12.28 5.30 28.81
N THR A 108 11.28 5.38 29.69
CA THR A 108 10.90 6.61 30.39
C THR A 108 12.04 7.06 31.31
N GLN A 109 12.45 8.32 31.16
CA GLN A 109 13.39 9.00 32.06
C GLN A 109 12.74 9.19 33.44
N THR A 110 13.35 8.63 34.48
CA THR A 110 13.06 8.98 35.87
C THR A 110 13.77 10.28 36.21
N ALA A 111 13.01 11.32 36.52
CA ALA A 111 13.53 12.53 37.14
C ALA A 111 14.03 12.23 38.56
N GLN A 112 15.27 12.65 38.87
CA GLN A 112 15.67 12.98 40.24
C GLN A 112 16.31 14.36 40.28
N ASP A 113 15.75 15.17 41.16
CA ASP A 113 16.06 16.57 41.43
C ASP A 113 16.96 16.69 42.67
N GLY A 114 17.88 17.66 42.64
CA GLY A 114 18.62 18.24 43.78
C GLY A 114 19.82 17.44 44.31
N ALA A 115 21.00 18.00 44.62
CA ALA A 115 21.55 19.35 44.73
C ALA A 115 23.11 19.19 44.68
N ILE A 116 23.98 20.15 44.35
CA ILE A 116 24.40 21.34 45.10
C ILE A 116 25.41 22.09 44.20
N GLN A 117 25.33 23.41 44.20
CA GLN A 117 26.29 24.37 43.62
C GLN A 117 27.69 24.29 44.24
N VAL A 118 28.75 24.23 43.43
CA VAL A 118 30.04 24.91 43.71
C VAL A 118 30.68 25.38 42.40
N SER A 119 30.90 26.70 42.33
CA SER A 119 31.68 27.44 41.34
C SER A 119 33.17 27.08 41.33
N ALA A 120 33.83 27.10 40.16
CA ALA A 120 35.00 27.96 39.88
C ALA A 120 35.74 27.60 38.58
N ALA A 121 36.05 28.66 37.83
CA ALA A 121 37.30 28.94 37.11
C ALA A 121 37.73 28.08 35.90
N SER A 122 37.68 28.70 34.72
CA SER A 122 38.73 28.55 33.69
C SER A 122 40.08 29.07 34.22
N PRO A 123 41.22 28.58 33.71
CA PRO A 123 41.94 29.40 32.74
C PRO A 123 42.63 28.62 31.58
N SER A 124 42.47 29.19 30.38
CA SER A 124 43.48 29.45 29.32
C SER A 124 44.60 28.45 28.98
N THR A 125 44.53 27.99 27.71
CA THR A 125 45.56 28.02 26.64
C THR A 125 47.04 27.84 26.99
N LEU A 126 47.67 26.85 26.36
CA LEU A 126 49.04 26.96 25.81
C LEU A 126 49.18 26.15 24.51
N THR A 127 49.65 26.86 23.50
CA THR A 127 50.04 26.41 22.16
C THR A 127 51.45 25.82 22.15
N SER A 128 51.73 24.78 21.35
CA SER A 128 52.98 24.69 20.56
C SER A 128 52.97 23.55 19.52
N ASN A 129 53.35 23.93 18.30
CA ASN A 129 53.83 23.15 17.14
C ASN A 129 54.64 21.88 17.51
N GLY A 130 54.46 20.74 16.86
CA GLY A 130 55.10 20.41 15.57
C GLY A 130 55.90 19.08 15.67
N PRO A 131 56.30 18.44 14.56
CA PRO A 131 56.03 17.01 14.30
C PRO A 131 57.28 16.10 14.37
N THR A 132 57.08 14.78 14.52
CA THR A 132 58.03 13.76 14.02
C THR A 132 57.36 12.39 13.78
N SER A 133 57.59 11.86 12.58
CA SER A 133 57.35 10.49 12.13
C SER A 133 58.09 9.43 12.96
N ASN A 134 57.52 8.23 13.09
CA ASN A 134 58.11 7.02 12.49
C ASN A 134 57.24 5.76 12.66
N THR A 135 57.30 5.00 11.59
CA THR A 135 56.77 3.68 11.24
C THR A 135 57.36 2.50 12.03
N PHE A 136 56.57 1.40 12.05
CA PHE A 136 56.93 0.00 11.72
C PHE A 136 56.82 -1.13 12.79
N VAL A 137 56.00 -2.13 12.41
CA VAL A 137 56.02 -3.62 12.60
C VAL A 137 55.45 -4.30 13.86
N ALA A 138 54.28 -4.92 13.62
CA ALA A 138 53.85 -6.32 13.78
C ALA A 138 54.36 -7.20 14.93
N SER A 139 53.43 -7.92 15.58
CA SER A 139 53.22 -9.37 15.34
C SER A 139 52.09 -9.97 16.20
N SER A 140 51.17 -10.67 15.52
CA SER A 140 50.52 -11.97 15.86
C SER A 140 49.94 -12.25 17.25
N SER A 141 48.65 -12.64 17.26
CA SER A 141 48.13 -14.01 17.52
C SER A 141 46.92 -14.04 18.47
N ASP A 142 45.75 -14.32 17.90
CA ASP A 142 44.60 -14.99 18.53
C ASP A 142 44.99 -16.42 18.98
N PRO A 143 44.30 -17.09 19.96
CA PRO A 143 42.83 -17.20 19.99
C PRO A 143 42.10 -17.24 21.36
N ASN A 144 40.82 -16.84 21.31
CA ASN A 144 39.57 -17.28 21.97
C ASN A 144 39.50 -18.17 23.25
N PRO A 145 38.34 -18.13 23.96
CA PRO A 145 38.25 -18.16 25.43
C PRO A 145 37.61 -19.44 26.01
N ILE A 146 37.67 -19.57 27.34
CA ILE A 146 36.84 -20.51 28.13
C ILE A 146 36.16 -19.73 29.26
N ASP A 147 34.85 -19.92 29.32
CA ASP A 147 33.88 -19.38 30.27
C ASP A 147 33.80 -20.24 31.55
N THR A 148 33.43 -19.68 32.69
CA THR A 148 33.06 -20.47 33.89
C THR A 148 31.93 -19.81 34.66
N PHE A 149 30.84 -20.58 34.76
CA PHE A 149 29.60 -20.35 35.50
C PHE A 149 29.79 -20.08 37.00
N VAL A 150 28.91 -19.23 37.56
CA VAL A 150 28.38 -19.38 38.93
C VAL A 150 26.88 -19.06 38.93
N SER A 151 26.08 -20.04 39.35
CA SER A 151 24.65 -19.92 39.67
C SER A 151 24.45 -19.50 41.13
N THR A 152 23.44 -18.68 41.40
CA THR A 152 22.74 -18.70 42.70
C THR A 152 21.23 -18.52 42.52
N SER A 153 20.50 -19.35 43.26
CA SER A 153 19.05 -19.52 43.33
C SER A 153 18.43 -18.70 44.46
N SER A 154 17.18 -18.26 44.30
CA SER A 154 16.17 -18.31 45.39
C SER A 154 14.73 -18.07 44.90
N THR A 155 13.92 -19.10 45.16
CA THR A 155 12.48 -19.15 45.54
C THR A 155 11.96 -17.94 46.31
N ALA A 156 10.68 -17.63 46.48
CA ALA A 156 9.35 -18.00 45.98
C ALA A 156 8.41 -16.99 46.68
N ASP A 157 7.27 -16.60 46.10
CA ASP A 157 5.96 -16.75 46.77
C ASP A 157 4.80 -16.08 46.03
N SER A 158 3.64 -16.61 46.35
CA SER A 158 2.38 -16.61 45.62
C SER A 158 1.40 -15.59 46.21
N ALA A 159 0.58 -14.94 45.38
CA ALA A 159 -0.73 -14.43 45.81
C ALA A 159 -1.70 -14.32 44.61
N SER A 160 -2.97 -14.53 44.91
CA SER A 160 -4.03 -15.04 44.06
C SER A 160 -4.98 -14.00 43.47
N SER A 161 -5.57 -14.38 42.32
CA SER A 161 -6.94 -14.12 41.83
C SER A 161 -7.41 -12.69 41.54
N SER A 162 -7.81 -12.43 40.29
CA SER A 162 -9.23 -12.26 39.95
C SER A 162 -9.44 -12.21 38.43
N ASP A 163 -10.39 -13.02 37.97
CA ASP A 163 -11.06 -12.85 36.68
C ASP A 163 -11.70 -11.46 36.59
N LEU A 164 -11.56 -10.79 35.43
CA LEU A 164 -12.59 -9.99 34.78
C LEU A 164 -12.04 -9.44 33.46
N ALA A 165 -12.61 -9.96 32.36
CA ALA A 165 -12.54 -9.33 31.05
C ALA A 165 -13.05 -7.89 31.16
N SER A 166 -12.22 -6.91 30.82
CA SER A 166 -12.66 -5.54 30.62
C SER A 166 -11.94 -4.92 29.42
N SER A 167 -12.74 -4.70 28.38
CA SER A 167 -12.46 -3.73 27.33
C SER A 167 -12.18 -2.37 27.98
N SER A 168 -10.99 -1.83 27.79
CA SER A 168 -10.64 -0.47 28.20
C SER A 168 -10.02 0.27 27.03
N GLY A 169 -10.88 0.90 26.23
CA GLY A 169 -10.52 2.18 25.64
C GLY A 169 -10.97 3.29 26.58
N PRO A 170 -10.29 4.44 26.57
CA PRO A 170 -11.01 5.69 26.71
C PRO A 170 -10.70 6.66 25.57
N ILE A 171 -11.80 7.06 24.95
CA ILE A 171 -12.13 8.35 24.35
C ILE A 171 -11.34 9.50 24.98
N ASP A 172 -10.80 10.42 24.15
CA ASP A 172 -11.09 11.83 24.41
C ASP A 172 -11.17 12.73 23.17
N THR A 173 -12.15 13.60 23.29
CA THR A 173 -12.63 14.68 22.43
C THR A 173 -11.64 15.84 22.36
N PHE A 174 -11.43 16.40 21.16
CA PHE A 174 -10.65 17.63 20.97
C PHE A 174 -11.30 18.82 21.71
N VAL A 175 -10.57 19.42 22.65
CA VAL A 175 -10.87 20.74 23.21
C VAL A 175 -10.15 21.79 22.35
N SER A 176 -10.94 22.62 21.68
CA SER A 176 -10.48 23.81 20.97
C SER A 176 -10.04 24.87 22.00
N ALA A 177 -8.77 25.31 21.94
CA ALA A 177 -8.30 26.42 22.75
C ALA A 177 -8.82 27.74 22.15
N THR A 178 -9.61 28.45 22.95
CA THR A 178 -10.15 29.78 22.68
C THR A 178 -9.05 30.84 22.57
N SER A 179 -9.19 31.71 21.57
CA SER A 179 -8.39 32.91 21.39
C SER A 179 -8.69 33.94 22.48
N ASP A 180 -7.65 34.42 23.17
CA ASP A 180 -7.76 35.61 24.01
C ASP A 180 -7.49 36.89 23.20
N SER A 181 -8.38 37.85 23.42
CA SER A 181 -8.46 39.15 22.80
C SER A 181 -7.39 40.13 23.26
N ILE A 182 -6.80 40.91 22.34
CA ILE A 182 -6.34 42.27 22.61
C ILE A 182 -6.83 43.21 21.51
N GLN A 183 -7.47 44.31 21.96
CA GLN A 183 -8.11 45.34 21.15
C GLN A 183 -7.14 46.34 20.48
N ASN A 184 -7.47 46.68 19.24
CA ASN A 184 -7.42 47.96 18.50
C ASN A 184 -6.39 49.06 18.85
N GLY A 185 -5.69 49.50 17.79
CA GLY A 185 -5.22 50.88 17.58
C GLY A 185 -4.67 51.08 16.15
N PRO A 186 -5.09 52.10 15.38
CA PRO A 186 -4.91 52.15 13.93
C PRO A 186 -3.63 52.89 13.52
N ILE A 187 -2.87 52.40 12.54
CA ILE A 187 -1.83 53.20 11.88
C ILE A 187 -1.82 52.98 10.36
N SER A 188 -1.72 54.12 9.68
CA SER A 188 -1.89 54.40 8.27
C SER A 188 -0.77 53.89 7.37
N LEU A 189 -1.13 53.75 6.09
CA LEU A 189 -0.31 53.47 4.91
C LEU A 189 0.89 54.42 4.75
N THR A 190 2.05 53.86 4.38
CA THR A 190 2.96 54.48 3.40
C THR A 190 3.68 53.41 2.59
N SER A 191 3.53 53.56 1.28
CA SER A 191 4.19 52.87 0.18
C SER A 191 5.67 53.26 0.01
N THR A 192 6.53 52.31 -0.35
CA THR A 192 7.65 52.55 -1.27
C THR A 192 7.82 51.36 -2.19
N SER A 193 7.68 51.62 -3.49
CA SER A 193 7.69 50.67 -4.59
C SER A 193 8.91 50.85 -5.50
N SER A 194 9.21 49.77 -6.24
CA SER A 194 9.71 49.74 -7.63
C SER A 194 11.24 49.78 -7.89
N PRO A 195 11.74 49.29 -9.06
CA PRO A 195 11.00 48.80 -10.24
C PRO A 195 11.43 47.45 -10.84
N VAL A 196 10.46 46.74 -11.43
CA VAL A 196 10.64 45.82 -12.56
C VAL A 196 10.17 46.55 -13.82
N HIS A 197 10.95 46.45 -14.90
CA HIS A 197 10.64 47.05 -16.20
C HIS A 197 9.64 46.21 -17.01
N ASP A 198 8.83 46.98 -17.74
CA ASP A 198 7.59 46.70 -18.43
C ASP A 198 7.76 46.36 -19.93
N ALA A 199 6.63 45.95 -20.54
CA ALA A 199 6.21 45.93 -21.94
C ALA A 199 5.89 44.50 -22.43
N GLY A 200 4.65 44.10 -22.74
CA GLY A 200 3.39 44.82 -22.94
C GLY A 200 2.77 44.35 -24.26
N LEU A 201 1.53 43.84 -24.24
CA LEU A 201 0.61 43.99 -25.39
C LEU A 201 -0.85 43.75 -25.01
N ILE A 202 -1.69 44.50 -25.73
CA ILE A 202 -3.07 44.91 -25.49
C ILE A 202 -4.11 43.85 -25.90
N THR A 203 -5.23 43.85 -25.18
CA THR A 203 -6.48 43.12 -25.41
C THR A 203 -7.36 43.77 -26.48
N THR A 204 -8.09 42.98 -27.27
CA THR A 204 -9.48 43.29 -27.68
C THR A 204 -10.26 42.03 -28.08
N SER A 205 -11.52 41.99 -27.65
CA SER A 205 -12.53 40.94 -27.77
C SER A 205 -13.20 40.86 -29.15
N ALA A 206 -13.77 39.70 -29.51
CA ALA A 206 -14.98 39.60 -30.34
C ALA A 206 -15.63 38.20 -30.26
N SER A 207 -16.97 38.17 -30.19
CA SER A 207 -17.82 36.97 -30.09
C SER A 207 -18.47 36.55 -31.42
N LEU A 208 -18.75 35.24 -31.54
CA LEU A 208 -19.90 34.55 -32.17
C LEU A 208 -20.47 35.04 -33.52
N ALA A 209 -20.45 34.14 -34.53
CA ALA A 209 -21.60 33.81 -35.40
C ALA A 209 -21.33 32.55 -36.27
N ALA A 210 -22.28 31.61 -36.29
CA ALA A 210 -22.51 30.62 -37.37
C ALA A 210 -23.37 31.29 -38.50
N PRO A 211 -23.73 30.71 -39.69
CA PRO A 211 -24.00 29.28 -39.95
C PRO A 211 -23.78 28.72 -41.40
N THR A 212 -24.24 27.47 -41.58
CA THR A 212 -24.89 26.86 -42.78
C THR A 212 -24.09 26.14 -43.90
N SER A 213 -24.79 25.11 -44.40
CA SER A 213 -24.44 23.90 -45.16
C SER A 213 -24.54 23.99 -46.70
N ILE A 214 -24.30 22.84 -47.35
CA ILE A 214 -24.53 22.39 -48.76
C ILE A 214 -23.18 22.20 -49.48
N GLY A 215 -22.81 21.10 -50.14
CA GLY A 215 -23.47 19.86 -50.57
C GLY A 215 -22.81 19.39 -51.88
N SER A 216 -22.37 18.12 -51.90
CA SER A 216 -22.22 17.19 -53.06
C SER A 216 -21.32 17.53 -54.27
N ASP A 217 -20.28 16.69 -54.50
CA ASP A 217 -20.24 15.55 -55.44
C ASP A 217 -19.03 15.42 -56.41
N GLN A 218 -18.57 14.16 -56.50
CA GLN A 218 -17.84 13.38 -57.53
C GLN A 218 -16.52 13.84 -58.20
N GLY A 219 -15.49 12.97 -58.04
CA GLY A 219 -15.11 12.05 -59.12
C GLY A 219 -13.75 12.23 -59.82
N GLY A 220 -12.84 11.27 -59.62
CA GLY A 220 -12.22 10.54 -60.76
C GLY A 220 -10.76 10.80 -61.19
N ALA A 221 -9.86 9.97 -60.66
CA ALA A 221 -8.87 9.10 -61.36
C ALA A 221 -7.49 9.59 -61.89
N SER A 222 -6.47 8.78 -61.49
CA SER A 222 -5.27 8.30 -62.23
C SER A 222 -4.10 9.26 -62.51
N THR A 223 -2.81 8.89 -62.49
CA THR A 223 -1.95 7.75 -62.06
C THR A 223 -0.50 8.25 -62.27
N LEU A 224 0.48 7.73 -61.51
CA LEU A 224 1.76 7.13 -62.01
C LEU A 224 2.82 7.03 -60.88
N THR A 225 3.31 5.82 -60.70
CA THR A 225 4.35 5.32 -59.78
C THR A 225 5.79 5.59 -60.29
N PRO A 226 6.81 5.35 -59.45
CA PRO A 226 7.66 4.17 -59.72
C PRO A 226 8.01 3.30 -58.51
N THR A 227 8.15 2.01 -58.83
CA THR A 227 8.53 0.76 -58.13
C THR A 227 10.00 0.80 -57.63
N ILE A 228 10.55 0.01 -56.67
CA ILE A 228 10.80 -1.46 -56.49
C ILE A 228 11.53 -1.67 -55.10
N PRO A 229 11.79 -2.88 -54.50
CA PRO A 229 11.02 -4.11 -54.19
C PRO A 229 11.00 -4.56 -52.69
N ALA A 230 9.99 -5.38 -52.38
CA ALA A 230 9.97 -6.66 -51.63
C ALA A 230 10.47 -6.86 -50.17
N SER A 231 9.52 -7.45 -49.41
CA SER A 231 9.60 -8.65 -48.56
C SER A 231 9.70 -8.50 -47.03
N THR A 232 8.57 -8.72 -46.36
CA THR A 232 8.50 -9.30 -45.00
C THR A 232 7.17 -10.06 -44.85
N PRO A 233 7.12 -11.26 -44.24
CA PRO A 233 5.90 -12.07 -44.15
C PRO A 233 4.95 -11.50 -43.10
N GLN A 234 3.71 -11.25 -43.48
CA GLN A 234 2.64 -10.85 -42.57
C GLN A 234 2.11 -12.09 -41.84
N ILE A 235 2.48 -12.24 -40.57
CA ILE A 235 1.84 -13.18 -39.65
C ILE A 235 0.44 -12.62 -39.40
N THR A 236 -0.58 -13.30 -39.91
CA THR A 236 -1.97 -12.93 -39.65
C THR A 236 -2.37 -13.61 -38.36
N GLU A 237 -2.24 -12.93 -37.22
CA GLU A 237 -2.87 -13.39 -35.99
C GLU A 237 -4.38 -13.25 -36.13
N THR A 238 -5.06 -14.39 -36.18
CA THR A 238 -6.49 -14.54 -35.96
C THR A 238 -6.84 -14.00 -34.57
N ILE A 239 -7.42 -12.80 -34.51
CA ILE A 239 -8.06 -12.29 -33.31
C ILE A 239 -9.27 -13.19 -33.03
N ASN A 240 -9.19 -14.02 -31.99
CA ASN A 240 -10.33 -14.71 -31.41
C ASN A 240 -11.22 -13.66 -30.71
N PRO A 241 -12.48 -13.44 -31.14
CA PRO A 241 -13.39 -12.55 -30.44
C PRO A 241 -14.15 -13.37 -29.39
N SER A 242 -13.54 -13.62 -28.23
CA SER A 242 -14.28 -14.19 -27.09
C SER A 242 -13.65 -13.87 -25.73
N THR A 243 -13.58 -12.58 -25.38
CA THR A 243 -13.70 -12.15 -23.98
C THR A 243 -14.59 -10.91 -24.00
N SER A 244 -15.69 -10.92 -23.24
CA SER A 244 -16.29 -9.65 -22.83
C SER A 244 -15.18 -8.89 -22.12
N SER A 245 -14.67 -7.79 -22.70
CA SER A 245 -13.60 -7.02 -22.08
C SER A 245 -14.11 -6.49 -20.75
N LYS A 246 -13.79 -7.18 -19.65
CA LYS A 246 -14.07 -6.67 -18.32
C LYS A 246 -13.32 -5.34 -18.20
N THR A 247 -14.01 -4.29 -17.80
CA THR A 247 -13.42 -2.96 -17.66
C THR A 247 -12.44 -3.01 -16.49
N LYS A 248 -11.15 -2.89 -16.80
CA LYS A 248 -10.09 -2.77 -15.81
C LYS A 248 -10.02 -1.35 -15.28
N LEU A 249 -10.08 -1.18 -13.97
CA LEU A 249 -10.06 0.13 -13.30
C LEU A 249 -8.88 0.24 -12.33
N VAL A 250 -8.31 1.43 -12.24
CA VAL A 250 -7.24 1.76 -11.30
C VAL A 250 -7.71 2.87 -10.38
N PHE A 251 -7.69 2.63 -9.09
CA PHE A 251 -8.03 3.61 -8.06
C PHE A 251 -6.80 4.05 -7.29
N ALA A 252 -6.87 5.18 -6.60
CA ALA A 252 -5.91 5.52 -5.56
C ALA A 252 -6.61 5.69 -4.21
N HIS A 253 -6.01 5.12 -3.17
CA HIS A 253 -6.46 5.29 -1.80
C HIS A 253 -6.19 6.70 -1.33
N PHE A 254 -7.21 7.38 -0.83
CA PHE A 254 -7.15 8.79 -0.45
C PHE A 254 -7.51 8.93 1.02
N MET A 255 -6.57 9.38 1.85
CA MET A 255 -6.75 9.63 3.27
C MET A 255 -7.56 10.92 3.47
N VAL A 256 -8.86 10.81 3.73
CA VAL A 256 -9.71 11.98 4.00
C VAL A 256 -9.39 12.57 5.38
N GLY A 257 -8.94 11.73 6.32
CA GLY A 257 -8.59 12.09 7.70
C GLY A 257 -7.43 13.08 7.86
N ILE A 258 -6.80 13.52 6.77
CA ILE A 258 -5.73 14.54 6.81
C ILE A 258 -6.05 15.77 5.98
N VAL A 259 -7.24 15.89 5.37
CA VAL A 259 -7.58 17.01 4.47
C VAL A 259 -8.71 17.89 5.02
N SER A 260 -8.73 18.13 6.33
CA SER A 260 -9.79 18.91 7.01
C SER A 260 -10.03 20.30 6.39
N THR A 261 -9.00 20.89 5.78
CA THR A 261 -9.00 22.24 5.19
C THR A 261 -9.15 22.29 3.67
N TYR A 262 -9.22 21.14 2.98
CA TYR A 262 -9.39 21.09 1.53
C TYR A 262 -10.62 21.88 1.07
N GLN A 263 -10.44 22.57 -0.05
CA GLN A 263 -11.52 23.21 -0.80
C GLN A 263 -11.85 22.40 -2.04
N ALA A 264 -13.00 22.69 -2.67
CA ALA A 264 -13.41 22.04 -3.92
C ALA A 264 -12.35 22.16 -5.04
N SER A 265 -11.59 23.27 -5.06
CA SER A 265 -10.50 23.47 -6.03
C SER A 265 -9.31 22.54 -5.80
N ASP A 266 -9.05 22.14 -4.56
CA ASP A 266 -7.93 21.23 -4.23
C ASP A 266 -8.29 19.81 -4.65
N TRP A 267 -9.51 19.38 -4.31
CA TRP A 267 -10.10 18.14 -4.85
C TRP A 267 -10.05 18.10 -6.39
N ALA A 268 -10.47 19.18 -7.06
CA ALA A 268 -10.47 19.21 -8.51
C ALA A 268 -9.05 19.13 -9.11
N LYS A 269 -8.03 19.72 -8.47
CA LYS A 269 -6.63 19.62 -8.93
C LYS A 269 -6.14 18.18 -8.86
N ASP A 270 -6.34 17.52 -7.72
CA ASP A 270 -5.89 16.15 -7.50
C ASP A 270 -6.61 15.16 -8.41
N MET A 271 -7.93 15.30 -8.58
CA MET A 271 -8.70 14.46 -9.50
C MET A 271 -8.24 14.64 -10.95
N ASN A 272 -8.00 15.88 -11.40
CA ASN A 272 -7.49 16.12 -12.75
C ASN A 272 -6.08 15.54 -12.94
N LEU A 273 -5.21 15.66 -11.93
CA LEU A 273 -3.87 15.09 -11.97
C LEU A 273 -3.93 13.57 -12.03
N ALA A 274 -4.64 12.93 -11.11
CA ALA A 274 -4.83 11.47 -11.07
C ALA A 274 -5.37 10.95 -12.41
N LYS A 275 -6.43 11.59 -12.91
CA LYS A 275 -7.04 11.29 -14.20
C LYS A 275 -6.05 11.38 -15.36
N SER A 276 -5.22 12.43 -15.39
CA SER A 276 -4.21 12.61 -16.44
C SER A 276 -3.19 11.48 -16.51
N LYS A 277 -3.04 10.71 -15.42
CA LYS A 277 -2.14 9.56 -15.31
C LYS A 277 -2.86 8.21 -15.50
N GLY A 278 -4.16 8.24 -15.80
CA GLY A 278 -4.97 7.06 -16.08
C GLY A 278 -5.63 6.43 -14.86
N ILE A 279 -5.53 7.05 -13.68
CA ILE A 279 -6.28 6.67 -12.48
C ILE A 279 -7.75 7.06 -12.69
N ASP A 280 -8.66 6.11 -12.47
CA ASP A 280 -10.09 6.23 -12.75
C ASP A 280 -10.87 6.87 -11.60
N GLY A 281 -10.38 6.72 -10.36
CA GLY A 281 -11.08 7.23 -9.20
C GLY A 281 -10.32 7.20 -7.89
N PHE A 282 -10.92 7.75 -6.84
CA PHE A 282 -10.40 7.69 -5.47
C PHE A 282 -11.24 6.80 -4.56
N ALA A 283 -10.55 5.96 -3.79
CA ALA A 283 -11.09 5.27 -2.62
C ALA A 283 -10.97 6.21 -1.42
N LEU A 284 -12.07 6.87 -1.03
CA LEU A 284 -12.08 7.89 0.01
C LEU A 284 -12.10 7.22 1.39
N ASN A 285 -10.94 7.09 2.01
CA ASN A 285 -10.78 6.52 3.34
C ASN A 285 -11.29 7.49 4.41
N ILE A 286 -12.31 7.08 5.16
CA ILE A 286 -12.91 7.90 6.21
C ILE A 286 -12.90 7.19 7.56
N GLY A 287 -12.49 7.93 8.58
CA GLY A 287 -12.82 7.67 9.98
C GLY A 287 -14.11 8.38 10.39
N VAL A 288 -14.22 8.68 11.68
CA VAL A 288 -15.41 9.34 12.27
C VAL A 288 -15.21 10.84 12.53
N ASP A 289 -14.21 11.46 11.89
CA ASP A 289 -13.89 12.87 12.03
C ASP A 289 -15.11 13.78 11.73
N ASP A 290 -15.19 14.90 12.45
CA ASP A 290 -16.31 15.85 12.34
C ASP A 290 -16.39 16.54 10.96
N TYR A 291 -15.27 16.60 10.24
CA TYR A 291 -15.18 17.15 8.90
C TYR A 291 -15.33 16.11 7.78
N SER A 292 -15.38 14.80 8.07
CA SER A 292 -15.45 13.73 7.06
C SER A 292 -16.62 13.95 6.09
N GLN A 293 -17.81 14.25 6.62
CA GLN A 293 -18.98 14.50 5.76
C GLN A 293 -18.77 15.73 4.86
N LYS A 294 -18.23 16.83 5.41
CA LYS A 294 -17.96 18.05 4.63
C LYS A 294 -16.97 17.78 3.50
N GLN A 295 -15.92 17.01 3.77
CA GLN A 295 -14.91 16.71 2.76
C GLN A 295 -15.45 15.76 1.67
N LEU A 296 -16.28 14.78 2.03
CA LEU A 296 -17.00 13.95 1.06
C LEU A 296 -17.94 14.81 0.19
N ASP A 297 -18.73 15.71 0.78
CA ASP A 297 -19.62 16.63 0.06
C ASP A 297 -18.83 17.48 -0.97
N LEU A 298 -17.65 17.99 -0.57
CA LEU A 298 -16.74 18.73 -1.47
C LEU A 298 -16.13 17.86 -2.56
N ALA A 299 -15.67 16.65 -2.24
CA ALA A 299 -15.10 15.72 -3.20
C ALA A 299 -16.10 15.34 -4.29
N TYR A 300 -17.31 14.92 -3.92
CA TYR A 300 -18.36 14.59 -4.90
C TYR A 300 -18.77 15.80 -5.74
N SER A 301 -18.86 16.99 -5.14
CA SER A 301 -19.17 18.22 -5.89
C SER A 301 -18.06 18.58 -6.89
N ALA A 302 -16.80 18.38 -6.52
CA ALA A 302 -15.66 18.61 -7.42
C ALA A 302 -15.63 17.58 -8.56
N ALA A 303 -15.89 16.30 -8.26
CA ALA A 303 -15.93 15.22 -9.24
C ALA A 303 -17.00 15.45 -10.33
N GLU A 304 -18.16 16.00 -9.95
CA GLU A 304 -19.22 16.39 -10.90
C GLU A 304 -18.74 17.44 -11.93
N GLN A 305 -17.68 18.19 -11.64
CA GLN A 305 -17.09 19.20 -12.54
C GLN A 305 -15.93 18.68 -13.39
N ILE A 306 -15.47 17.43 -13.18
CA ILE A 306 -14.34 16.87 -13.92
C ILE A 306 -14.80 16.43 -15.31
N SER A 307 -14.26 17.10 -16.34
CA SER A 307 -14.54 16.76 -17.74
C SER A 307 -14.18 15.30 -18.04
N GLY A 308 -15.13 14.54 -18.57
CA GLY A 308 -14.98 13.11 -18.86
C GLY A 308 -15.06 12.19 -17.64
N GLY A 309 -15.51 12.68 -16.48
CA GLY A 309 -15.74 11.89 -15.26
C GLY A 309 -14.48 11.61 -14.42
N PHE A 310 -14.70 11.34 -13.15
CA PHE A 310 -13.74 10.78 -12.20
C PHE A 310 -14.56 10.12 -11.10
N ASP A 311 -14.31 8.84 -10.84
CA ASP A 311 -15.14 8.06 -9.95
C ASP A 311 -14.68 8.20 -8.50
N LEU A 312 -15.63 8.08 -7.57
CA LEU A 312 -15.39 8.09 -6.13
C LEU A 312 -16.14 6.91 -5.51
N PHE A 313 -15.56 6.35 -4.46
CA PHE A 313 -16.29 5.48 -3.55
C PHE A 313 -15.72 5.61 -2.14
N ILE A 314 -16.52 5.26 -1.14
CA ILE A 314 -16.10 5.35 0.26
C ILE A 314 -15.39 4.06 0.66
N SER A 315 -14.24 4.21 1.30
CA SER A 315 -13.55 3.18 2.06
C SER A 315 -13.72 3.47 3.56
N PHE A 316 -14.51 2.68 4.26
CA PHE A 316 -14.71 2.89 5.70
C PHE A 316 -13.52 2.35 6.50
N ASP A 317 -12.96 3.14 7.41
CA ASP A 317 -11.90 2.69 8.30
C ASP A 317 -12.49 2.10 9.59
N PHE A 318 -12.47 0.76 9.70
CA PHE A 318 -12.95 0.05 10.89
C PHE A 318 -11.95 0.02 12.05
N ASN A 319 -10.85 0.77 11.98
CA ASN A 319 -10.10 1.17 13.16
C ASN A 319 -10.88 2.24 13.96
N TRP A 320 -11.76 3.00 13.29
CA TRP A 320 -12.61 4.03 13.88
C TRP A 320 -14.09 3.63 13.95
N TYR A 321 -14.57 2.94 12.92
CA TYR A 321 -15.91 2.34 12.91
C TYR A 321 -15.92 0.98 13.61
N LYS A 322 -17.08 0.54 14.08
CA LYS A 322 -17.31 -0.79 14.67
C LYS A 322 -18.16 -1.63 13.74
N ILE A 323 -17.93 -2.94 13.71
CA ILE A 323 -18.72 -3.85 12.88
C ILE A 323 -20.22 -3.87 13.21
N SER A 324 -20.61 -3.42 14.42
CA SER A 324 -22.01 -3.28 14.84
C SER A 324 -22.70 -2.00 14.34
N GLN A 325 -21.96 -1.05 13.75
CA GLN A 325 -22.47 0.27 13.32
C GLN A 325 -23.02 0.24 11.89
N THR A 326 -23.82 -0.77 11.58
CA THR A 326 -24.44 -0.92 10.26
C THR A 326 -25.32 0.28 9.89
N ALA A 327 -26.01 0.88 10.85
CA ALA A 327 -26.91 2.00 10.62
C ALA A 327 -26.16 3.29 10.26
N GLU A 328 -25.04 3.54 10.93
CA GLU A 328 -24.18 4.71 10.69
C GLU A 328 -23.51 4.61 9.31
N VAL A 329 -22.95 3.44 8.98
CA VAL A 329 -22.37 3.18 7.65
C VAL A 329 -23.43 3.34 6.55
N ALA A 330 -24.61 2.73 6.71
CA ALA A 330 -25.69 2.86 5.73
C ALA A 330 -26.19 4.31 5.60
N THR A 331 -26.26 5.06 6.70
CA THR A 331 -26.65 6.48 6.68
C THR A 331 -25.64 7.33 5.90
N MET A 332 -24.34 7.08 6.08
CA MET A 332 -23.30 7.77 5.31
C MET A 332 -23.40 7.41 3.83
N LEU A 333 -23.53 6.12 3.49
CA LEU A 333 -23.65 5.66 2.11
C LEU A 333 -24.83 6.27 1.36
N LYS A 334 -26.02 6.34 1.97
CA LYS A 334 -27.24 6.90 1.37
C LYS A 334 -27.07 8.31 0.79
N ARG A 335 -26.11 9.09 1.28
CA ARG A 335 -25.84 10.44 0.78
C ARG A 335 -25.21 10.45 -0.61
N TYR A 336 -24.50 9.39 -0.97
CA TYR A 336 -23.61 9.37 -2.14
C TYR A 336 -23.92 8.28 -3.15
N VAL A 337 -24.57 7.18 -2.76
CA VAL A 337 -24.83 6.02 -3.64
C VAL A 337 -25.53 6.33 -4.97
N ASP A 338 -26.29 7.44 -5.03
CA ASP A 338 -27.00 7.91 -6.24
C ASP A 338 -26.34 9.13 -6.90
N LYS A 339 -25.15 9.54 -6.44
CA LYS A 339 -24.38 10.62 -7.07
C LYS A 339 -23.83 10.17 -8.42
N PRO A 340 -23.76 11.07 -9.43
CA PRO A 340 -23.24 10.73 -10.76
C PRO A 340 -21.82 10.14 -10.77
N ASN A 341 -20.96 10.63 -9.87
CA ASN A 341 -19.56 10.20 -9.74
C ASN A 341 -19.35 9.10 -8.70
N GLN A 342 -20.40 8.53 -8.13
CA GLN A 342 -20.26 7.30 -7.35
C GLN A 342 -19.92 6.16 -8.31
N LEU A 343 -18.78 5.50 -8.10
CA LEU A 343 -18.41 4.32 -8.88
C LEU A 343 -19.54 3.29 -8.80
N LYS A 344 -19.99 2.80 -9.96
CA LYS A 344 -20.95 1.69 -10.06
C LYS A 344 -20.37 0.55 -10.88
N VAL A 345 -20.40 -0.65 -10.32
CA VAL A 345 -20.04 -1.90 -11.01
C VAL A 345 -21.28 -2.79 -11.01
N ASP A 346 -21.64 -3.33 -12.17
CA ASP A 346 -22.87 -4.09 -12.38
C ASP A 346 -24.14 -3.32 -11.94
N GLY A 347 -24.12 -1.99 -12.09
CA GLY A 347 -25.20 -1.09 -11.67
C GLY A 347 -25.27 -0.83 -10.16
N LYS A 348 -24.37 -1.41 -9.35
CA LYS A 348 -24.35 -1.32 -7.89
C LYS A 348 -23.29 -0.32 -7.41
N PRO A 349 -23.57 0.54 -6.43
CA PRO A 349 -22.56 1.40 -5.82
C PRO A 349 -21.39 0.59 -5.25
N PHE A 350 -20.18 0.90 -5.70
CA PHE A 350 -18.96 0.31 -5.18
C PHE A 350 -18.62 0.89 -3.81
N VAL A 351 -18.20 0.03 -2.89
CA VAL A 351 -17.79 0.40 -1.52
C VAL A 351 -16.64 -0.50 -1.07
N SER A 352 -15.73 0.02 -0.26
CA SER A 352 -14.68 -0.79 0.37
C SER A 352 -14.54 -0.45 1.86
N SER A 353 -13.56 -1.08 2.50
CA SER A 353 -13.15 -0.72 3.85
C SER A 353 -11.69 -1.04 4.07
N PHE A 354 -11.06 -0.29 4.97
CA PHE A 354 -9.86 -0.74 5.65
C PHE A 354 -10.29 -1.59 6.85
N ILE A 355 -9.87 -2.87 6.86
CA ILE A 355 -10.26 -3.90 7.83
C ILE A 355 -11.79 -4.01 8.03
N GLY A 356 -12.22 -4.60 9.15
CA GLY A 356 -13.64 -4.75 9.50
C GLY A 356 -14.25 -6.12 9.21
N ASP A 357 -13.44 -7.18 9.13
CA ASP A 357 -13.91 -8.55 8.93
C ASP A 357 -15.14 -8.86 9.80
N GLY A 358 -16.20 -9.34 9.15
CA GLY A 358 -17.48 -9.63 9.80
C GLY A 358 -18.49 -8.49 9.79
N PHE A 359 -18.17 -7.31 9.26
CA PHE A 359 -19.19 -6.28 9.01
C PHE A 359 -20.26 -6.78 8.02
N ASP A 360 -21.53 -6.59 8.38
CA ASP A 360 -22.67 -7.07 7.60
C ASP A 360 -23.04 -6.09 6.47
N TRP A 361 -22.35 -6.25 5.33
CA TRP A 361 -22.64 -5.49 4.11
C TRP A 361 -24.03 -5.77 3.51
N SER A 362 -24.63 -6.95 3.78
CA SER A 362 -26.00 -7.25 3.32
C SER A 362 -27.03 -6.44 4.09
N ALA A 363 -26.85 -6.33 5.41
CA ALA A 363 -27.68 -5.48 6.25
C ALA A 363 -27.47 -4.00 5.92
N ALA A 364 -26.23 -3.57 5.64
CA ALA A 364 -25.96 -2.20 5.16
C ALA A 364 -26.69 -1.91 3.84
N ALA A 365 -26.58 -2.81 2.85
CA ALA A 365 -27.29 -2.69 1.57
C ALA A 365 -28.81 -2.62 1.74
N SER A 366 -29.36 -3.48 2.61
CA SER A 366 -30.80 -3.48 2.94
C SER A 366 -31.26 -2.15 3.54
N GLN A 367 -30.44 -1.56 4.41
CA GLN A 367 -30.73 -0.25 5.00
C GLN A 367 -30.57 0.87 3.98
N VAL A 368 -29.53 0.84 3.12
CA VAL A 368 -29.33 1.78 2.01
C VAL A 368 -30.53 1.76 1.05
N GLY A 369 -31.10 0.57 0.80
CA GLY A 369 -32.25 0.37 -0.08
C GLY A 369 -31.87 -0.07 -1.50
N GLN A 370 -30.59 -0.41 -1.75
CA GLN A 370 -30.10 -1.00 -3.00
C GLN A 370 -28.88 -1.90 -2.72
N GLU A 371 -28.65 -2.87 -3.60
CA GLU A 371 -27.48 -3.75 -3.51
C GLU A 371 -26.16 -2.97 -3.64
N LEU A 372 -25.14 -3.40 -2.90
CA LEU A 372 -23.80 -2.79 -2.92
C LEU A 372 -22.79 -3.72 -3.61
N TYR A 373 -21.84 -3.14 -4.33
CA TYR A 373 -20.65 -3.84 -4.80
C TYR A 373 -19.54 -3.70 -3.76
N ALA A 374 -19.60 -4.50 -2.69
CA ALA A 374 -18.66 -4.40 -1.58
C ALA A 374 -17.38 -5.21 -1.83
N VAL A 375 -16.22 -4.54 -1.74
CA VAL A 375 -14.88 -5.13 -1.89
C VAL A 375 -13.98 -4.67 -0.74
N PRO A 376 -14.20 -5.14 0.50
CA PRO A 376 -13.46 -4.69 1.67
C PRO A 376 -12.07 -5.34 1.79
N TYR A 377 -11.16 -4.70 2.53
CA TYR A 377 -9.92 -5.34 2.99
C TYR A 377 -10.22 -6.35 4.10
N PHE A 378 -10.68 -7.53 3.71
CA PHE A 378 -10.92 -8.66 4.60
C PHE A 378 -9.88 -9.76 4.36
N GLN A 379 -9.75 -10.69 5.32
CA GLN A 379 -8.88 -11.84 5.16
C GLN A 379 -9.34 -12.75 4.00
N PRO A 380 -8.42 -13.34 3.22
CA PRO A 380 -8.75 -14.20 2.09
C PRO A 380 -9.13 -15.61 2.56
N THR A 381 -10.26 -15.73 3.24
CA THR A 381 -10.84 -17.01 3.65
C THR A 381 -11.97 -17.41 2.70
N ALA A 382 -12.26 -18.72 2.63
CA ALA A 382 -13.40 -19.21 1.86
C ALA A 382 -14.73 -18.64 2.38
N ASP A 383 -14.87 -18.45 3.70
CA ASP A 383 -16.08 -17.89 4.30
C ASP A 383 -16.29 -16.44 3.88
N ASN A 384 -15.23 -15.62 3.89
CA ASN A 384 -15.31 -14.24 3.41
C ASN A 384 -15.62 -14.21 1.91
N ALA A 385 -14.94 -15.01 1.09
CA ALA A 385 -15.20 -15.04 -0.35
C ALA A 385 -16.63 -15.52 -0.70
N ASN A 386 -17.19 -16.46 0.07
CA ASN A 386 -18.56 -16.96 -0.15
C ASN A 386 -19.64 -16.11 0.54
N ASN A 387 -19.28 -15.04 1.26
CA ASN A 387 -20.26 -14.16 1.90
C ASN A 387 -21.13 -13.47 0.83
N ALA A 388 -22.45 -13.66 0.93
CA ALA A 388 -23.41 -13.15 -0.04
C ALA A 388 -23.45 -11.61 -0.13
N GLY A 389 -23.05 -10.91 0.93
CA GLY A 389 -22.99 -9.45 0.96
C GLY A 389 -21.74 -8.85 0.30
N LEU A 390 -20.75 -9.68 -0.03
CA LEU A 390 -19.50 -9.24 -0.65
C LEU A 390 -19.53 -9.51 -2.15
N SER A 391 -18.96 -8.59 -2.93
CA SER A 391 -18.73 -8.76 -4.37
C SER A 391 -17.27 -9.07 -4.70
N GLY A 392 -16.38 -8.86 -3.74
CA GLY A 392 -14.96 -9.17 -3.86
C GLY A 392 -14.23 -9.01 -2.53
N LEU A 393 -12.93 -9.20 -2.59
CA LEU A 393 -12.01 -8.92 -1.48
C LEU A 393 -10.86 -8.02 -1.99
N PHE A 394 -10.40 -7.14 -1.13
CA PHE A 394 -9.22 -6.29 -1.34
C PHE A 394 -8.08 -6.79 -0.45
N SER A 395 -6.84 -6.69 -0.91
CA SER A 395 -5.64 -6.95 -0.10
C SER A 395 -4.96 -5.64 0.27
N TRP A 396 -4.46 -5.52 1.49
CA TRP A 396 -3.57 -4.41 1.91
C TRP A 396 -2.08 -4.77 1.85
N ALA A 397 -1.74 -6.01 1.46
CA ALA A 397 -0.36 -6.45 1.42
C ALA A 397 0.37 -5.85 0.20
N ALA A 398 0.82 -4.60 0.31
CA ALA A 398 1.55 -3.88 -0.74
C ALA A 398 3.08 -3.93 -0.57
N TRP A 399 3.57 -4.30 0.63
CA TRP A 399 4.99 -4.27 1.00
C TRP A 399 5.45 -5.60 1.62
N PRO A 400 6.76 -5.94 1.49
CA PRO A 400 7.31 -7.10 2.15
C PRO A 400 7.26 -6.93 3.67
N GLY A 401 6.56 -7.85 4.35
CA GLY A 401 6.39 -7.80 5.81
C GLY A 401 5.09 -7.13 6.29
N GLN A 402 4.23 -6.70 5.38
CA GLN A 402 3.01 -5.95 5.72
C GLN A 402 2.02 -6.73 6.60
N LEU A 403 1.92 -8.05 6.46
CA LEU A 403 0.87 -8.84 7.13
C LEU A 403 0.86 -8.65 8.65
N ASP A 404 2.04 -8.53 9.25
CA ASP A 404 2.22 -8.39 10.71
C ASP A 404 2.90 -7.06 11.08
N ASN A 405 3.02 -6.14 10.12
CA ASN A 405 3.83 -4.92 10.22
C ASN A 405 5.28 -5.18 10.70
N GLN A 406 5.88 -6.28 10.23
CA GLN A 406 7.24 -6.68 10.58
C GLN A 406 8.12 -6.63 9.35
N PRO A 407 9.08 -5.67 9.26
CA PRO A 407 10.00 -5.62 8.14
C PRO A 407 10.73 -6.95 7.93
N VAL A 408 10.83 -7.37 6.67
CA VAL A 408 11.62 -8.53 6.26
C VAL A 408 12.62 -8.14 5.19
N ASN A 409 13.80 -8.77 5.22
CA ASN A 409 14.83 -8.56 4.20
C ASN A 409 14.57 -9.44 2.96
N ALA A 410 13.42 -9.24 2.33
CA ALA A 410 13.01 -9.95 1.12
C ALA A 410 12.29 -8.98 0.18
N SER A 411 12.36 -9.25 -1.12
CA SER A 411 11.51 -8.57 -2.10
C SER A 411 10.05 -8.98 -1.91
N MET A 412 9.13 -8.13 -2.33
CA MET A 412 7.72 -8.49 -2.42
C MET A 412 7.52 -9.65 -3.41
N THR A 413 6.43 -10.40 -3.23
CA THR A 413 6.03 -11.49 -4.13
C THR A 413 4.52 -11.42 -4.34
N ASP A 414 4.03 -12.08 -5.39
CA ASP A 414 2.59 -12.24 -5.66
C ASP A 414 1.90 -13.31 -4.77
N SER A 415 2.61 -13.92 -3.82
CA SER A 415 2.08 -15.04 -3.01
C SER A 415 0.78 -14.70 -2.27
N ARG A 416 0.66 -13.46 -1.78
CA ARG A 416 -0.57 -13.01 -1.12
C ARG A 416 -1.69 -12.81 -2.13
N ASP A 417 -1.42 -12.27 -3.31
CA ASP A 417 -2.39 -12.17 -4.40
C ASP A 417 -2.93 -13.55 -4.79
N GLN A 418 -2.06 -14.56 -4.91
CA GLN A 418 -2.47 -15.94 -5.19
C GLN A 418 -3.40 -16.51 -4.11
N THR A 419 -3.21 -16.09 -2.84
CA THR A 419 -4.11 -16.48 -1.74
C THR A 419 -5.50 -15.86 -1.94
N TYR A 420 -5.58 -14.57 -2.30
CA TYR A 420 -6.86 -13.91 -2.59
C TYR A 420 -7.54 -14.49 -3.83
N LEU A 421 -6.79 -14.67 -4.92
CA LEU A 421 -7.29 -15.28 -6.16
C LEU A 421 -7.80 -16.69 -5.91
N GLY A 422 -7.09 -17.48 -5.11
CA GLY A 422 -7.45 -18.86 -4.76
C GLY A 422 -8.80 -19.00 -4.04
N VAL A 423 -9.28 -17.97 -3.34
CA VAL A 423 -10.61 -17.98 -2.70
C VAL A 423 -11.66 -17.20 -3.50
N THR A 424 -11.28 -16.12 -4.18
CA THR A 424 -12.22 -15.25 -4.90
C THR A 424 -12.64 -15.83 -6.25
N GLN A 425 -11.71 -16.42 -7.02
CA GLN A 425 -12.02 -16.98 -8.34
C GLN A 425 -13.03 -18.13 -8.26
N PRO A 426 -12.89 -19.14 -7.36
CA PRO A 426 -13.89 -20.21 -7.25
C PRO A 426 -15.26 -19.70 -6.77
N ALA A 427 -15.29 -18.62 -5.99
CA ALA A 427 -16.53 -17.99 -5.53
C ALA A 427 -17.17 -17.08 -6.61
N GLY A 428 -16.52 -16.88 -7.76
CA GLY A 428 -16.96 -15.95 -8.80
C GLY A 428 -16.95 -14.49 -8.34
N LYS A 429 -16.05 -14.14 -7.43
CA LYS A 429 -15.91 -12.81 -6.83
C LYS A 429 -14.66 -12.10 -7.34
N THR A 430 -14.65 -10.78 -7.19
CA THR A 430 -13.52 -9.95 -7.61
C THR A 430 -12.40 -9.95 -6.58
N TYR A 431 -11.17 -9.87 -7.07
CA TYR A 431 -10.00 -9.49 -6.28
C TYR A 431 -9.53 -8.10 -6.72
N MET A 432 -9.37 -7.19 -5.76
CA MET A 432 -8.70 -5.89 -5.96
C MET A 432 -7.28 -5.98 -5.41
N ALA A 433 -6.28 -5.78 -6.26
CA ALA A 433 -4.87 -5.91 -5.87
C ALA A 433 -4.27 -4.56 -5.45
N PRO A 434 -3.45 -4.52 -4.38
CA PRO A 434 -2.77 -3.31 -3.95
C PRO A 434 -1.46 -3.10 -4.72
N VAL A 435 -1.10 -1.84 -4.92
CA VAL A 435 0.19 -1.41 -5.48
C VAL A 435 0.71 -0.23 -4.65
N SER A 436 1.98 -0.25 -4.22
CA SER A 436 2.61 0.87 -3.50
C SER A 436 4.10 0.98 -3.83
N SER A 437 4.66 2.19 -3.78
CA SER A 437 6.05 2.46 -4.17
C SER A 437 7.03 2.31 -3.00
N TRP A 438 6.63 2.72 -1.80
CA TRP A 438 7.50 2.83 -0.63
C TRP A 438 6.72 2.63 0.65
N PHE A 439 7.39 2.43 1.79
CA PHE A 439 6.79 2.58 3.12
C PHE A 439 7.86 2.93 4.13
N SER A 440 7.69 4.04 4.82
CA SER A 440 8.51 4.41 5.98
C SER A 440 7.69 5.28 6.93
N THR A 441 7.78 4.99 8.21
CA THR A 441 7.10 5.77 9.24
C THR A 441 8.01 5.97 10.44
N HIS A 442 7.88 7.13 11.09
CA HIS A 442 8.79 7.57 12.15
C HIS A 442 8.05 8.38 13.22
N PHE A 443 6.86 7.93 13.60
CA PHE A 443 6.09 8.47 14.72
C PHE A 443 6.69 8.02 16.06
N GLY A 444 7.24 8.95 16.82
CA GLY A 444 7.76 8.70 18.17
C GLY A 444 6.69 8.75 19.27
N PRO A 445 7.09 8.82 20.54
CA PRO A 445 6.18 8.86 21.69
C PRO A 445 5.37 10.16 21.82
N GLU A 446 5.58 11.14 20.94
CA GLU A 446 4.77 12.36 20.89
C GLU A 446 3.33 12.13 20.44
N VAL A 447 3.04 10.98 19.81
CA VAL A 447 1.69 10.57 19.42
C VAL A 447 1.28 9.27 20.12
N SER A 448 -0.02 9.05 20.33
CA SER A 448 -0.56 7.85 21.00
C SER A 448 -0.48 6.58 20.16
N TYR A 449 -0.06 6.69 18.90
CA TYR A 449 0.04 5.61 17.91
C TYR A 449 1.46 5.53 17.35
N SER A 450 2.48 5.52 18.22
CA SER A 450 3.89 5.46 17.79
C SER A 450 4.16 4.30 16.82
N LYS A 451 4.88 4.60 15.74
CA LYS A 451 5.25 3.70 14.65
C LYS A 451 6.64 4.05 14.14
N ASN A 452 7.59 3.10 14.15
CA ASN A 452 8.97 3.35 13.72
C ASN A 452 9.55 2.17 12.94
N TRP A 453 9.23 2.08 11.64
CA TRP A 453 9.75 1.03 10.76
C TRP A 453 9.78 1.45 9.28
N VAL A 454 10.51 0.70 8.48
CA VAL A 454 10.61 0.84 7.02
C VAL A 454 10.57 -0.55 6.38
N PHE A 455 9.78 -0.70 5.32
CA PHE A 455 9.78 -1.93 4.52
C PHE A 455 10.80 -1.83 3.38
N LYS A 456 11.36 -2.96 2.97
CA LYS A 456 12.33 -3.04 1.87
C LYS A 456 11.67 -2.72 0.53
N SER A 457 11.59 -1.43 0.21
CA SER A 457 10.79 -0.90 -0.89
C SER A 457 11.61 -0.35 -2.07
N GLU A 458 12.93 -0.48 -2.00
CA GLU A 458 13.90 0.16 -2.91
C GLU A 458 13.63 -0.07 -4.40
N THR A 459 13.25 -1.29 -4.79
CA THR A 459 12.89 -1.67 -6.17
C THR A 459 11.39 -1.97 -6.33
N LEU A 460 10.62 -1.88 -5.24
CA LEU A 460 9.26 -2.40 -5.13
C LEU A 460 8.33 -1.86 -6.22
N TRP A 461 8.41 -0.58 -6.55
CA TRP A 461 7.52 0.01 -7.55
C TRP A 461 7.64 -0.67 -8.91
N LYS A 462 8.87 -0.98 -9.37
CA LYS A 462 9.10 -1.72 -10.60
C LYS A 462 8.60 -3.15 -10.50
N ASP A 463 9.07 -3.85 -9.47
CA ASP A 463 8.84 -5.29 -9.31
C ASP A 463 7.33 -5.56 -9.21
N ARG A 464 6.63 -4.76 -8.40
CA ARG A 464 5.19 -4.89 -8.20
C ARG A 464 4.40 -4.63 -9.47
N TRP A 465 4.76 -3.59 -10.24
CA TRP A 465 4.06 -3.31 -11.49
C TRP A 465 4.26 -4.42 -12.54
N ASP A 466 5.42 -5.06 -12.57
CA ASP A 466 5.65 -6.24 -13.42
C ASP A 466 4.78 -7.44 -12.96
N GLU A 467 4.67 -7.68 -11.65
CA GLU A 467 3.77 -8.71 -11.09
C GLU A 467 2.30 -8.45 -11.48
N ILE A 468 1.84 -7.19 -11.41
CA ILE A 468 0.48 -6.81 -11.81
C ILE A 468 0.21 -7.16 -13.28
N LEU A 469 1.11 -6.82 -14.19
CA LEU A 469 0.96 -7.18 -15.61
C LEU A 469 1.04 -8.70 -15.81
N SER A 470 1.93 -9.38 -15.09
CA SER A 470 2.04 -10.85 -15.08
C SER A 470 0.73 -11.54 -14.68
N MET A 471 0.05 -11.05 -13.63
CA MET A 471 -1.29 -11.54 -13.25
C MET A 471 -2.35 -11.22 -14.33
N GLY A 472 -2.28 -10.05 -14.96
CA GLY A 472 -3.09 -9.63 -16.12
C GLY A 472 -4.59 -9.86 -15.97
N ASP A 473 -5.16 -10.77 -16.76
CA ASP A 473 -6.62 -11.03 -16.85
C ASP A 473 -7.25 -11.58 -15.56
N GLN A 474 -6.44 -11.96 -14.57
CA GLN A 474 -6.93 -12.36 -13.25
C GLN A 474 -7.39 -11.17 -12.40
N LEU A 475 -7.00 -9.94 -12.78
CA LEU A 475 -7.27 -8.72 -12.03
C LEU A 475 -8.23 -7.83 -12.81
N ASP A 476 -9.27 -7.37 -12.14
CA ASP A 476 -10.21 -6.38 -12.69
C ASP A 476 -9.95 -4.98 -12.08
N PHE A 477 -9.53 -4.94 -10.81
CA PHE A 477 -9.31 -3.68 -10.08
C PHE A 477 -7.94 -3.63 -9.42
N LEU A 478 -7.34 -2.45 -9.45
CA LEU A 478 -6.14 -2.12 -8.69
C LEU A 478 -6.45 -0.94 -7.77
N GLU A 479 -5.86 -0.95 -6.58
CA GLU A 479 -5.84 0.22 -5.71
C GLU A 479 -4.38 0.59 -5.41
N ILE A 480 -3.99 1.81 -5.81
CA ILE A 480 -2.71 2.39 -5.46
C ILE A 480 -2.79 2.93 -4.03
N VAL A 481 -1.94 2.39 -3.16
CA VAL A 481 -1.85 2.72 -1.73
C VAL A 481 -0.55 3.52 -1.56
N THR A 482 -0.58 4.86 -1.59
CA THR A 482 -1.73 5.78 -1.53
C THR A 482 -1.54 7.02 -2.37
N TRP A 483 -2.59 7.81 -2.55
CA TRP A 483 -2.48 9.17 -3.07
C TRP A 483 -1.74 10.12 -2.11
N ASN A 484 -2.12 10.19 -0.82
CA ASN A 484 -1.68 11.27 0.08
C ASN A 484 -1.30 10.83 1.51
N ASP A 485 -1.01 9.57 1.78
CA ASP A 485 -0.54 9.18 3.13
C ASP A 485 0.94 9.57 3.33
N TYR A 486 1.14 10.77 3.88
CA TYR A 486 2.46 11.33 4.17
C TYR A 486 3.12 10.69 5.41
N GLY A 487 2.33 10.23 6.38
CA GLY A 487 2.81 9.62 7.62
C GLY A 487 3.47 8.27 7.45
N GLU A 488 3.06 7.53 6.42
CA GLU A 488 3.62 6.24 6.04
C GLU A 488 4.49 6.30 4.77
N SER A 489 4.78 7.52 4.29
CA SER A 489 5.73 7.81 3.21
C SER A 489 5.43 7.13 1.86
N HIS A 490 4.17 6.77 1.63
CA HIS A 490 3.75 6.04 0.43
C HIS A 490 2.70 6.77 -0.39
N TYR A 491 2.62 8.08 -0.20
CA TYR A 491 1.96 9.00 -1.11
C TYR A 491 2.68 9.01 -2.46
N ILE A 492 1.90 9.12 -3.53
CA ILE A 492 2.39 9.44 -4.88
C ILE A 492 1.80 10.75 -5.42
N GLY A 493 0.80 11.31 -4.74
CA GLY A 493 0.26 12.63 -5.01
C GLY A 493 1.17 13.75 -4.49
N PRO A 494 0.87 15.01 -4.83
CA PRO A 494 1.72 16.14 -4.43
C PRO A 494 1.73 16.34 -2.91
N VAL A 495 2.92 16.64 -2.34
CA VAL A 495 3.08 16.92 -0.91
C VAL A 495 2.64 18.34 -0.51
N ASP A 496 2.67 19.29 -1.46
CA ASP A 496 2.32 20.70 -1.23
C ASP A 496 0.81 20.99 -1.38
N THR A 497 -0.04 20.02 -1.07
CA THR A 497 -1.50 20.22 -0.99
C THR A 497 -1.94 20.55 0.44
N PRO A 498 -3.05 21.27 0.68
CA PRO A 498 -3.46 21.63 2.04
C PRO A 498 -3.80 20.41 2.92
N HIS A 499 -2.97 20.08 3.90
CA HIS A 499 -3.25 18.96 4.81
C HIS A 499 -3.11 19.39 6.28
N THR A 500 -3.82 18.67 7.15
CA THR A 500 -3.55 18.68 8.58
C THR A 500 -2.25 17.92 8.81
N ASP A 501 -1.28 18.56 9.47
CA ASP A 501 -0.03 17.91 9.86
C ASP A 501 -0.27 17.05 11.11
N ASP A 502 -0.07 15.74 10.98
CA ASP A 502 -0.10 14.76 12.05
C ASP A 502 1.27 14.58 12.74
N GLY A 503 2.26 15.39 12.34
CA GLY A 503 3.65 15.31 12.77
C GLY A 503 4.58 14.74 11.71
N SER A 504 4.02 14.14 10.65
CA SER A 504 4.79 13.55 9.56
C SER A 504 5.60 14.55 8.74
N SER A 505 5.27 15.84 8.80
CA SER A 505 6.03 16.89 8.12
C SER A 505 7.53 16.90 8.47
N LYS A 506 7.91 16.33 9.62
CA LYS A 506 9.31 16.14 10.02
C LYS A 506 10.10 15.28 9.01
N TRP A 507 9.49 14.26 8.41
CA TRP A 507 10.13 13.39 7.40
C TRP A 507 9.53 13.49 5.99
N SER A 508 8.31 14.01 5.81
CA SER A 508 7.66 14.11 4.50
C SER A 508 7.87 15.46 3.79
N LYS A 509 7.97 16.55 4.55
CA LYS A 509 8.01 17.90 3.97
C LYS A 509 9.25 18.09 3.09
N GLY A 510 9.02 18.55 1.86
CA GLY A 510 10.06 18.80 0.87
C GLY A 510 10.55 17.56 0.11
N LEU A 511 10.00 16.38 0.40
CA LEU A 511 10.29 15.15 -0.33
C LEU A 511 9.19 14.86 -1.34
N ASP A 512 9.45 15.16 -2.61
CA ASP A 512 8.49 14.92 -3.71
C ASP A 512 8.51 13.45 -4.18
N HIS A 513 7.32 12.82 -4.26
CA HIS A 513 7.11 11.46 -4.77
C HIS A 513 6.39 11.42 -6.14
N THR A 514 6.02 12.58 -6.70
CA THR A 514 5.15 12.65 -7.88
C THR A 514 5.74 12.01 -9.13
N ALA A 515 7.07 11.82 -9.20
CA ALA A 515 7.69 11.05 -10.27
C ALA A 515 7.25 9.57 -10.29
N MET A 516 6.74 9.04 -9.17
CA MET A 516 6.14 7.71 -9.11
C MET A 516 4.80 7.64 -9.88
N LEU A 517 4.05 8.76 -9.97
CA LEU A 517 2.89 8.85 -10.85
C LEU A 517 3.31 8.71 -12.32
N ASP A 518 4.35 9.43 -12.72
CA ASP A 518 4.87 9.38 -14.10
C ASP A 518 5.38 7.99 -14.46
N PHE A 519 6.10 7.35 -13.54
CA PHE A 519 6.56 5.97 -13.67
C PHE A 519 5.40 5.00 -13.94
N ALA A 520 4.27 5.17 -13.25
CA ALA A 520 3.15 4.23 -13.33
C ALA A 520 2.35 4.33 -14.64
N VAL A 521 2.41 5.44 -15.36
CA VAL A 521 1.61 5.68 -16.59
C VAL A 521 1.71 4.53 -17.61
N PRO A 522 2.90 4.08 -18.07
CA PRO A 522 2.98 3.00 -19.05
C PRO A 522 2.41 1.67 -18.54
N TYR A 523 2.47 1.44 -17.23
CA TYR A 523 1.92 0.24 -16.58
C TYR A 523 0.40 0.29 -16.44
N ILE A 524 -0.16 1.41 -15.99
CA ILE A 524 -1.61 1.62 -15.93
C ILE A 524 -2.20 1.44 -17.33
N LYS A 525 -1.54 2.00 -18.36
CA LYS A 525 -1.96 1.85 -19.75
C LYS A 525 -1.93 0.40 -20.21
N ALA A 526 -0.85 -0.32 -19.94
CA ALA A 526 -0.71 -1.75 -20.26
C ALA A 526 -1.77 -2.59 -19.55
N PHE A 527 -1.96 -2.38 -18.25
CA PHE A 527 -2.96 -3.06 -17.43
C PHE A 527 -4.35 -2.91 -18.06
N LYS A 528 -4.78 -1.67 -18.32
CA LYS A 528 -6.10 -1.39 -18.89
C LYS A 528 -6.28 -1.96 -20.30
N ALA A 529 -5.19 -2.10 -21.06
CA ALA A 529 -5.17 -2.72 -22.38
C ALA A 529 -5.01 -4.26 -22.35
N GLY A 530 -4.95 -4.89 -21.17
CA GLY A 530 -4.73 -6.33 -21.01
C GLY A 530 -3.36 -6.80 -21.49
N GLN A 531 -2.37 -5.89 -21.55
CA GLN A 531 -1.02 -6.22 -21.99
C GLN A 531 -0.16 -6.76 -20.84
N LYS A 532 0.83 -7.56 -21.20
CA LYS A 532 1.83 -8.13 -20.27
C LYS A 532 3.09 -7.28 -20.11
N GLU A 533 3.26 -6.31 -20.98
CA GLU A 533 4.42 -5.41 -21.01
C GLU A 533 3.98 -3.95 -20.97
N PRO A 534 4.77 -3.04 -20.37
CA PRO A 534 4.43 -1.62 -20.26
C PRO A 534 4.28 -0.95 -21.64
N ILE A 535 3.26 -0.10 -21.80
CA ILE A 535 3.05 0.65 -23.04
C ILE A 535 3.75 2.01 -22.91
N VAL A 536 5.00 2.08 -23.40
CA VAL A 536 5.80 3.30 -23.37
C VAL A 536 5.53 4.18 -24.60
N GLU A 537 5.08 5.41 -24.37
CA GLU A 537 4.81 6.39 -25.44
C GLU A 537 5.80 7.56 -25.48
N GLN A 538 6.37 7.86 -24.31
CA GLN A 538 7.31 8.95 -24.10
C GLN A 538 8.57 8.41 -23.45
N ASP A 539 9.72 8.88 -23.94
CA ASP A 539 11.01 8.51 -23.38
C ASP A 539 11.29 9.37 -22.15
N THR A 540 11.37 8.74 -20.98
CA THR A 540 11.58 9.39 -19.69
C THR A 540 12.64 8.67 -18.85
N LEU A 541 13.25 9.44 -17.95
CA LEU A 541 14.07 8.94 -16.86
C LEU A 541 13.44 9.40 -15.54
N THR A 542 13.05 8.46 -14.70
CA THR A 542 12.65 8.71 -13.31
C THR A 542 13.77 8.28 -12.37
N TYR A 543 14.06 9.07 -11.34
CA TYR A 543 15.03 8.73 -10.32
C TYR A 543 14.43 8.84 -8.92
N TRP A 544 15.02 8.13 -7.96
CA TRP A 544 14.76 8.34 -6.55
C TRP A 544 15.95 7.98 -5.68
N HIS A 545 16.01 8.61 -4.52
CA HIS A 545 17.02 8.36 -3.50
C HIS A 545 16.57 8.90 -2.14
N ARG A 546 17.14 8.37 -1.05
CA ARG A 546 16.99 8.94 0.29
C ARG A 546 17.73 10.28 0.40
N PRO A 547 17.32 11.19 1.32
CA PRO A 547 17.95 12.51 1.46
C PRO A 547 19.31 12.47 2.18
N HIS A 548 19.65 11.38 2.85
CA HIS A 548 20.94 11.20 3.51
C HIS A 548 21.37 9.73 3.51
N LEU A 549 22.64 9.49 3.83
CA LEU A 549 23.18 8.14 3.98
C LEU A 549 22.50 7.39 5.14
N ARG A 550 22.36 6.08 5.02
CA ARG A 550 21.89 5.18 6.08
C ARG A 550 22.75 5.27 7.34
N SER A 551 24.03 5.57 7.18
CA SER A 551 25.02 5.67 8.25
C SER A 551 25.04 7.01 8.98
N ALA A 552 24.23 8.00 8.56
CA ALA A 552 24.10 9.26 9.29
C ALA A 552 23.61 9.01 10.71
N SER A 553 24.25 9.62 11.72
CA SER A 553 23.87 9.47 13.13
C SER A 553 22.97 10.63 13.55
N CYS A 554 21.76 10.29 14.00
CA CYS A 554 20.73 11.26 14.39
C CYS A 554 20.44 11.23 15.89
N ASP A 555 21.17 10.42 16.68
CA ASP A 555 20.85 10.08 18.07
C ASP A 555 20.59 11.30 18.97
N ALA A 556 21.29 12.41 18.72
CA ALA A 556 21.18 13.62 19.55
C ALA A 556 19.87 14.40 19.34
N THR A 557 19.19 14.21 18.20
CA THR A 557 18.06 15.03 17.75
C THR A 557 16.85 14.20 17.31
N ASP A 558 16.99 12.88 17.22
CA ASP A 558 15.97 11.96 16.75
C ASP A 558 14.75 11.90 17.69
N ILE A 559 13.55 11.83 17.10
CA ILE A 559 12.29 11.84 17.85
C ILE A 559 11.93 10.46 18.41
N CYS A 560 12.39 9.38 17.77
CA CYS A 560 12.16 8.02 18.22
C CYS A 560 13.29 7.47 19.10
N ASN A 561 14.41 8.20 19.20
CA ASN A 561 15.67 7.77 19.84
C ASN A 561 16.24 6.47 19.25
N ALA A 562 15.85 6.13 18.02
CA ALA A 562 16.31 4.92 17.33
C ALA A 562 15.94 5.00 15.83
N PRO A 563 16.79 4.46 14.94
CA PRO A 563 16.43 4.32 13.53
C PRO A 563 15.23 3.38 13.38
N PRO A 564 14.44 3.53 12.30
CA PRO A 564 13.33 2.63 12.00
C PRO A 564 13.76 1.16 11.96
N THR A 565 12.91 0.28 12.50
CA THR A 565 13.10 -1.17 12.30
C THR A 565 13.11 -1.48 10.80
N GLY A 566 14.05 -2.32 10.35
CA GLY A 566 14.23 -2.66 8.94
C GLY A 566 15.14 -1.71 8.15
N HIS A 567 15.65 -0.63 8.76
CA HIS A 567 16.55 0.31 8.09
C HIS A 567 17.82 -0.35 7.53
N ASP A 568 18.29 -1.43 8.15
CA ASP A 568 19.45 -2.21 7.79
C ASP A 568 19.25 -3.08 6.53
N PHE A 569 18.00 -3.23 6.07
CA PHE A 569 17.69 -3.91 4.81
C PHE A 569 17.84 -3.02 3.58
N LEU A 570 17.96 -1.70 3.80
CA LEU A 570 18.09 -0.70 2.75
C LEU A 570 19.56 -0.39 2.45
N SER A 571 19.82 0.00 1.22
CA SER A 571 21.14 0.32 0.69
C SER A 571 21.31 1.82 0.46
N ASP A 572 22.56 2.29 0.44
CA ASP A 572 22.86 3.65 0.00
C ASP A 572 22.94 3.64 -1.53
N THR A 573 21.77 3.71 -2.18
CA THR A 573 21.61 3.58 -3.63
C THR A 573 20.77 4.72 -4.22
N VAL A 574 21.22 5.27 -5.35
CA VAL A 574 20.42 6.09 -6.25
C VAL A 574 19.80 5.19 -7.30
N PHE A 575 18.49 5.20 -7.38
CA PHE A 575 17.74 4.38 -8.31
C PHE A 575 17.35 5.20 -9.53
N VAL A 576 17.45 4.58 -10.70
CA VAL A 576 17.03 5.17 -11.97
C VAL A 576 16.20 4.17 -12.75
N ALA A 577 15.05 4.61 -13.23
CA ALA A 577 14.19 3.90 -14.13
C ALA A 577 14.07 4.65 -15.45
N THR A 578 14.48 4.02 -16.54
CA THR A 578 14.22 4.55 -17.88
C THR A 578 12.99 3.88 -18.46
N MET A 579 12.10 4.66 -19.08
CA MET A 579 10.97 4.18 -19.87
C MET A 579 11.25 4.63 -21.29
N THR A 580 11.58 3.72 -22.21
CA THR A 580 12.05 4.10 -23.55
C THR A 580 11.39 3.29 -24.66
N LYS A 581 11.17 3.91 -25.82
CA LYS A 581 10.66 3.22 -27.01
C LYS A 581 11.72 2.38 -27.73
N ALA A 582 12.98 2.85 -27.72
CA ALA A 582 14.06 2.28 -28.52
C ALA A 582 15.38 2.07 -27.74
N GLY A 583 15.37 2.24 -26.42
CA GLY A 583 16.58 2.25 -25.60
C GLY A 583 17.32 3.58 -25.63
N GLY A 584 18.53 3.57 -25.05
CA GLY A 584 19.37 4.76 -24.97
C GLY A 584 20.59 4.56 -24.08
N THR A 585 21.25 5.65 -23.73
CA THR A 585 22.39 5.71 -22.82
C THR A 585 22.05 6.59 -21.63
N VAL A 586 22.22 6.06 -20.43
CA VAL A 586 22.11 6.79 -19.17
C VAL A 586 23.51 7.03 -18.64
N LYS A 587 23.76 8.24 -18.15
CA LYS A 587 24.93 8.58 -17.35
C LYS A 587 24.48 9.24 -16.05
N VAL A 588 25.02 8.77 -14.94
CA VAL A 588 24.69 9.25 -13.58
C VAL A 588 25.97 9.64 -12.87
N ILE A 589 25.94 10.76 -12.15
CA ILE A 589 26.98 11.17 -11.21
C ILE A 589 26.31 11.36 -9.85
N SER A 590 26.75 10.58 -8.86
CA SER A 590 26.23 10.63 -7.50
C SER A 590 27.26 11.21 -6.56
N GLY A 591 27.05 12.45 -6.09
CA GLY A 591 28.01 13.15 -5.24
C GLY A 591 29.38 13.29 -5.90
N SER A 592 30.43 12.90 -5.18
CA SER A 592 31.81 12.86 -5.69
C SER A 592 32.19 11.53 -6.36
N ASN A 593 31.25 10.61 -6.57
CA ASN A 593 31.53 9.31 -7.19
C ASN A 593 31.93 9.49 -8.67
N ALA A 594 32.68 8.52 -9.20
CA ALA A 594 33.01 8.52 -10.62
C ALA A 594 31.73 8.39 -11.48
N PRO A 595 31.67 9.02 -12.68
CA PRO A 595 30.52 8.90 -13.55
C PRO A 595 30.23 7.44 -13.91
N PHE A 596 28.97 7.03 -13.73
CA PHE A 596 28.45 5.74 -14.17
C PHE A 596 27.75 5.92 -15.52
N THR A 597 27.99 5.03 -16.48
CA THR A 597 27.34 5.07 -17.80
C THR A 597 26.87 3.67 -18.19
N GLN A 598 25.63 3.54 -18.64
CA GLN A 598 25.03 2.28 -19.06
C GLN A 598 24.13 2.44 -20.30
N GLN A 599 24.19 1.46 -21.20
CA GLN A 599 23.20 1.30 -22.27
C GLN A 599 21.95 0.62 -21.72
N VAL A 600 20.77 1.14 -22.07
CA VAL A 600 19.47 0.59 -21.71
C VAL A 600 18.73 0.15 -22.96
N ALA A 601 18.01 -0.97 -22.85
CA ALA A 601 17.12 -1.46 -23.91
C ALA A 601 15.79 -0.70 -23.93
N ALA A 602 14.98 -0.95 -24.97
CA ALA A 602 13.59 -0.51 -25.01
C ALA A 602 12.76 -1.11 -23.86
N GLY A 603 11.66 -0.45 -23.51
CA GLY A 603 10.82 -0.79 -22.37
C GLY A 603 11.26 -0.07 -21.09
N VAL A 604 10.94 -0.66 -19.94
CA VAL A 604 11.29 -0.11 -18.63
C VAL A 604 12.54 -0.82 -18.09
N GLN A 605 13.60 -0.07 -17.80
CA GLN A 605 14.87 -0.61 -17.29
C GLN A 605 15.26 0.08 -15.99
N MET A 606 15.60 -0.72 -14.97
CA MET A 606 16.07 -0.28 -13.66
C MET A 606 17.60 -0.29 -13.59
N ILE A 607 18.17 0.72 -12.96
CA ILE A 607 19.60 0.89 -12.71
C ILE A 607 19.78 1.31 -11.25
N GLU A 608 20.73 0.67 -10.58
CA GLU A 608 21.12 0.96 -9.22
C GLU A 608 22.55 1.51 -9.20
N ILE A 609 22.73 2.71 -8.64
CA ILE A 609 24.01 3.41 -8.59
C ILE A 609 24.40 3.63 -7.11
N PRO A 610 25.64 3.34 -6.70
CA PRO A 610 26.10 3.65 -5.35
C PRO A 610 25.89 5.14 -5.02
N MET A 611 25.18 5.40 -3.93
CA MET A 611 24.85 6.75 -3.48
C MET A 611 26.08 7.42 -2.86
N GLY A 612 26.39 8.62 -3.31
CA GLY A 612 27.42 9.50 -2.78
C GLY A 612 26.82 10.81 -2.27
N VAL A 613 27.44 11.37 -1.22
CA VAL A 613 27.07 12.66 -0.64
C VAL A 613 27.27 13.79 -1.65
N GLY A 614 26.30 14.69 -1.72
CA GLY A 614 26.24 15.84 -2.60
C GLY A 614 25.19 15.70 -3.69
N LYS A 615 25.43 16.38 -4.80
CA LYS A 615 24.51 16.49 -5.93
C LYS A 615 24.33 15.17 -6.70
N GLN A 616 23.10 14.89 -7.11
CA GLN A 616 22.77 13.75 -7.99
C GLN A 616 22.46 14.30 -9.39
N SER A 617 23.26 13.94 -10.39
CA SER A 617 23.16 14.47 -11.76
C SER A 617 22.92 13.35 -12.76
N PHE A 618 22.06 13.61 -13.74
CA PHE A 618 21.62 12.63 -14.72
C PHE A 618 21.74 13.19 -16.14
N GLU A 619 22.25 12.38 -17.05
CA GLU A 619 22.26 12.62 -18.49
C GLU A 619 21.61 11.41 -19.17
N PHE A 620 20.64 11.65 -20.04
CA PHE A 620 19.92 10.61 -20.75
C PHE A 620 19.84 10.94 -22.24
N THR A 621 20.38 10.06 -23.07
CA THR A 621 20.30 10.18 -24.54
C THR A 621 19.57 8.97 -25.09
N THR A 622 18.44 9.17 -25.75
CA THR A 622 17.63 8.09 -26.33
C THR A 622 18.22 7.67 -27.68
N SER A 623 18.07 6.40 -28.03
CA SER A 623 18.44 5.89 -29.36
C SER A 623 17.66 6.57 -30.49
N GLY A 624 16.52 7.19 -30.17
CA GLY A 624 15.71 7.99 -31.09
C GLY A 624 16.23 9.41 -31.33
N GLY A 625 17.33 9.81 -30.68
CA GLY A 625 17.99 11.11 -30.86
C GLY A 625 17.58 12.19 -29.86
N GLY A 626 16.73 11.87 -28.87
CA GLY A 626 16.43 12.76 -27.75
C GLY A 626 17.61 12.82 -26.77
N SER A 627 17.88 13.98 -26.19
CA SER A 627 18.90 14.12 -25.14
C SER A 627 18.43 15.11 -24.10
N VAL A 628 18.62 14.77 -22.83
CA VAL A 628 18.25 15.61 -21.69
C VAL A 628 19.25 15.41 -20.56
N ASN A 629 19.47 16.46 -19.80
CA ASN A 629 20.22 16.42 -18.56
C ASN A 629 19.44 17.14 -17.47
N GLY A 630 19.66 16.74 -16.23
CA GLY A 630 19.00 17.34 -15.07
C GLY A 630 19.63 16.86 -13.79
N ASP A 631 19.25 17.53 -12.71
CA ASP A 631 19.79 17.29 -11.39
C ASP A 631 18.64 17.00 -10.44
N SER A 632 18.92 16.20 -9.42
CA SER A 632 17.99 16.08 -8.30
C SER A 632 17.83 17.42 -7.59
N SER A 633 16.60 17.74 -7.19
CA SER A 633 16.31 18.94 -6.41
C SER A 633 16.80 18.84 -4.96
N ILE A 634 17.10 17.61 -4.51
CA ILE A 634 17.64 17.30 -3.19
C ILE A 634 19.03 16.69 -3.35
N GLU A 635 20.02 17.26 -2.66
CA GLU A 635 21.34 16.65 -2.51
C GLU A 635 21.32 15.60 -1.39
N VAL A 636 22.11 14.54 -1.56
CA VAL A 636 22.30 13.54 -0.50
C VAL A 636 23.23 14.13 0.55
N SER A 637 22.80 14.18 1.80
CA SER A 637 23.60 14.69 2.91
C SER A 637 24.35 13.56 3.66
N ALA A 638 25.47 13.93 4.29
CA ALA A 638 26.09 13.11 5.34
C ALA A 638 25.38 13.26 6.70
N ASP A 639 24.66 14.36 6.86
CA ASP A 639 23.88 14.69 8.06
C ASP A 639 22.41 14.30 7.88
N CYS A 640 21.73 14.05 9.00
CA CYS A 640 20.33 13.64 9.03
C CYS A 640 19.38 14.73 8.49
N TRP A 641 18.39 14.31 7.70
CA TRP A 641 17.35 15.21 7.20
C TRP A 641 16.49 15.67 8.38
N ASN A 642 16.42 16.98 8.61
CA ASN A 642 15.74 17.57 9.76
C ASN A 642 16.18 16.99 11.13
N GLY A 643 17.39 16.44 11.22
CA GLY A 643 17.92 15.88 12.47
C GLY A 643 17.32 14.53 12.89
N ILE A 644 16.60 13.82 12.01
CA ILE A 644 15.97 12.52 12.34
C ILE A 644 16.46 11.41 11.41
N TYR A 645 16.27 10.16 11.82
CA TYR A 645 16.51 8.99 10.98
C TYR A 645 15.45 8.88 9.86
N ASN A 646 15.58 9.71 8.81
CA ASN A 646 14.61 9.78 7.73
C ASN A 646 14.87 8.70 6.66
N PHE A 647 13.97 7.73 6.59
CA PHE A 647 13.97 6.68 5.56
C PHE A 647 12.85 6.84 4.52
N ASN A 648 12.26 8.03 4.45
CA ASN A 648 11.51 8.49 3.29
C ASN A 648 12.46 8.83 2.12
N TYR A 649 11.93 9.06 0.92
CA TYR A 649 12.70 9.26 -0.31
C TYR A 649 12.30 10.52 -1.06
N HIS A 650 13.19 11.03 -1.90
CA HIS A 650 12.85 12.03 -2.90
C HIS A 650 12.90 11.38 -4.28
N SER A 651 12.05 11.85 -5.19
CA SER A 651 11.99 11.41 -6.57
C SER A 651 11.88 12.57 -7.55
N GLY A 652 12.25 12.32 -8.80
CA GLY A 652 12.03 13.28 -9.89
C GLY A 652 12.03 12.60 -11.25
N THR A 653 11.49 13.30 -12.25
CA THR A 653 11.46 12.85 -13.63
C THR A 653 12.14 13.86 -14.53
N ILE A 654 12.94 13.36 -15.46
CA ILE A 654 13.57 14.12 -16.53
C ILE A 654 13.06 13.57 -17.84
N THR A 655 12.44 14.44 -18.63
CA THR A 655 11.78 14.07 -19.88
C THR A 655 12.57 14.60 -21.06
N THR A 656 12.83 13.76 -22.06
CA THR A 656 13.40 14.24 -23.32
C THR A 656 12.35 15.09 -24.05
N GLY A 657 12.74 16.30 -24.49
CA GLY A 657 11.88 17.11 -25.35
C GLY A 657 11.48 16.32 -26.59
N ALA A 658 10.20 16.41 -26.97
CA ALA A 658 9.62 15.70 -28.10
C ALA A 658 10.30 16.02 -29.44
#